data_AF-A0A091U1F7-F1
#
_entry.id   AF-A0A091U1F7-F1
#
_cell.length_a   1.000
_cell.length_b   1.000
_cell.length_c   1.000
_cell.angle_alpha   90.00
_cell.angle_beta   90.00
_cell.angle_gamma   90.00
#
_symmetry.space_group_name_H-M   'P 1'
#
loop_
_entity.id
_entity.type
_entity.pdbx_description
1 polymer ?
#
loop_
_entity_poly.entity_id
_entity_poly.type
_entity_poly.pdbx_seq_one_letter_code
_entity_poly.pdbx_strand_id
1 'polypeptide(L)'
;YNIVMRSWARKGHLQHISRLFSMLESVGLRPNLDSYAAALECMGRNQSSTIAIRRCVQQLKNDGFHVDELFQKCLFEEDEKEKVLRAIRIVQPNYQLPPPPVRQTCKSSLLQDFYSKKKMVSYPKLDFSVQELQECFQQQLEMELDNTVTIESVESAKPLTPQAIKARKLLATLRSRWHDSILQALQKSKHSMSKLKMESGYNILYPYLCLLPDEEYVGIMLQILNTLSPQGESLAVLARELGSKVYNRYVTQRKLRSRQLEKVQEVYEDYIHLLAKDSQPDEYLPREYWEKLVAEAGFGPSLNLKDCSWPYMLLMRLGMHMLELLVQAVKVPRNVLNPRLEPKLIPVLYHVYSFRSSWQVGLIKPHPIFSQIVSDAAETLLTFNSSAIPMLCPPVPWTSPHFGAFILNDTKLMRFVDGAIQHQLLLDQCPLVNLHPVLDALNQLGNCAWKINQPVLDIIISIFNDKGNEKLDIPPPISEAPRPPATPGNYSTWNKSQKHEFLLYKKKTAEMHSLRMDALYKLSIANYVRDKVFWFPHNMDFRGRTYPCPPYFNHLGNDVTRAILLFAEGRPLGPKGLDWLKIHLINLTGLKKKNALQERLEYANEIMEEILDSADHPLTGRKWWMNTDEPWQALACCMEIAKASRSPDPAAYISHFPVHQDGSCNGLQHYAALGRDLIGAMSVNLMPCNVPQDVYSVVAQQVEEFRKKDAEQGVKIAQVLQGFVSRKVVKQTVMTVVYGVTRYGGRLQIEKRLKEIDEFPEEYLWEASHYLVKQVFNGIKEMFSATRDIQNWLTESAKLIAQSGQTVEWVTPLGLPIVQPYYRSKSTVVSIWRGSRRGVTEDTLERSPPRKPDTVKQKNAFPPNFIHSLDSTHMMLTALHCLRRGLTFVSVHDCYWTHALTVDFMNQICRQQFVALHSEKILQDLSKFMLEKYCSPGRETRALWQKKLMEQLSNVPKTGEFKLKKVIDSTYFFS
;
A
#
# COMPACT_ATOMS: atom_id res chain seq x y z
N TYR A 1 -13.78 32.48 -2.77
CA TYR A 1 -13.30 33.71 -3.43
C TYR A 1 -12.12 33.43 -4.35
N ASN A 2 -10.93 33.06 -3.84
CA ASN A 2 -9.71 32.90 -4.65
C ASN A 2 -9.84 31.98 -5.88
N ILE A 3 -10.48 30.81 -5.76
CA ILE A 3 -10.70 29.89 -6.90
C ILE A 3 -11.45 30.58 -8.04
N VAL A 4 -12.49 31.38 -7.71
CA VAL A 4 -13.28 32.12 -8.71
C VAL A 4 -12.48 33.31 -9.26
N MET A 5 -11.68 33.98 -8.41
CA MET A 5 -10.79 35.06 -8.86
C MET A 5 -9.78 34.54 -9.89
N ARG A 6 -9.12 33.40 -9.64
CA ARG A 6 -8.20 32.76 -10.60
C ARG A 6 -8.90 32.44 -11.92
N SER A 7 -10.13 31.93 -11.89
CA SER A 7 -10.90 31.67 -13.13
C SER A 7 -11.15 32.95 -13.95
N TRP A 8 -11.48 34.07 -13.29
CA TRP A 8 -11.62 35.37 -13.98
C TRP A 8 -10.28 35.97 -14.40
N ALA A 9 -9.21 35.72 -13.66
CA ALA A 9 -7.86 36.15 -13.98
C ALA A 9 -7.38 35.53 -15.29
N ARG A 10 -7.56 34.21 -15.45
CA ARG A 10 -7.26 33.49 -16.71
C ARG A 10 -7.99 34.07 -17.92
N LYS A 11 -9.23 34.53 -17.72
CA LYS A 11 -10.05 35.18 -18.76
C LYS A 11 -9.76 36.67 -18.96
N GLY A 12 -8.88 37.28 -18.16
CA GLY A 12 -8.58 38.71 -18.25
C GLY A 12 -9.72 39.62 -17.79
N HIS A 13 -10.61 39.19 -16.88
CA HIS A 13 -11.75 40.01 -16.44
C HIS A 13 -11.51 40.72 -15.09
N LEU A 14 -10.70 41.78 -15.11
CA LEU A 14 -10.29 42.50 -13.89
C LEU A 14 -11.47 43.09 -13.09
N GLN A 15 -12.52 43.58 -13.74
CA GLN A 15 -13.72 44.12 -13.07
C GLN A 15 -14.40 43.08 -12.16
N HIS A 16 -14.44 41.82 -12.59
CA HIS A 16 -15.02 40.72 -11.81
C HIS A 16 -14.15 40.37 -10.60
N ILE A 17 -12.82 40.44 -10.76
CA ILE A 17 -11.88 40.30 -9.64
C ILE A 17 -12.09 41.42 -8.62
N SER A 18 -12.16 42.69 -9.06
CA SER A 18 -12.41 43.82 -8.16
C SER A 18 -13.71 43.67 -7.37
N ARG A 19 -14.79 43.21 -8.02
CA ARG A 19 -16.04 42.91 -7.32
C ARG A 19 -15.88 41.81 -6.28
N LEU A 20 -15.10 40.77 -6.57
CA LEU A 20 -14.82 39.69 -5.63
C LEU A 20 -13.97 40.15 -4.44
N PHE A 21 -13.05 41.10 -4.65
CA PHE A 21 -12.32 41.75 -3.55
C PHE A 21 -13.28 42.51 -2.63
N SER A 22 -14.15 43.36 -3.19
CA SER A 22 -15.16 44.08 -2.39
C SER A 22 -16.11 43.12 -1.65
N MET A 23 -16.54 42.03 -2.30
CA MET A 23 -17.36 41.02 -1.65
C MET A 23 -16.61 40.31 -0.53
N LEU A 24 -15.33 39.99 -0.71
CA LEU A 24 -14.50 39.33 0.29
C LEU A 24 -14.36 40.22 1.55
N GLU A 25 -14.08 41.51 1.34
CA GLU A 25 -13.99 42.51 2.41
C GLU A 25 -15.34 42.73 3.11
N SER A 26 -16.45 42.75 2.37
CA SER A 26 -17.79 42.94 2.96
C SER A 26 -18.19 41.86 3.96
N VAL A 27 -17.58 40.66 3.90
CA VAL A 27 -17.81 39.57 4.86
C VAL A 27 -16.74 39.53 5.96
N GLY A 28 -15.87 40.53 6.04
CA GLY A 28 -14.82 40.65 7.05
C GLY A 28 -13.60 39.75 6.82
N LEU A 29 -13.43 39.20 5.61
CA LEU A 29 -12.22 38.47 5.23
C LEU A 29 -11.17 39.44 4.66
N ARG A 30 -9.90 39.04 4.68
CA ARG A 30 -8.79 39.80 4.08
C ARG A 30 -8.20 39.07 2.87
N PRO A 31 -7.75 39.80 1.82
CA PRO A 31 -7.01 39.20 0.72
C PRO A 31 -5.74 38.50 1.23
N ASN A 32 -5.38 37.38 0.61
CA ASN A 32 -4.13 36.68 0.88
C ASN A 32 -3.24 36.67 -0.38
N LEU A 33 -2.07 36.03 -0.31
CA LEU A 33 -1.14 35.92 -1.43
C LEU A 33 -1.80 35.40 -2.72
N ASP A 34 -2.68 34.39 -2.64
CA ASP A 34 -3.40 33.87 -3.80
C ASP A 34 -4.38 34.89 -4.41
N SER A 35 -5.01 35.72 -3.59
CA SER A 35 -5.89 36.81 -4.06
C SER A 35 -5.08 37.81 -4.89
N TYR A 36 -3.91 38.21 -4.38
CA TYR A 36 -3.01 39.12 -5.07
C TYR A 36 -2.37 38.51 -6.32
N ALA A 37 -1.98 37.23 -6.27
CA ALA A 37 -1.48 36.51 -7.42
C ALA A 37 -2.51 36.50 -8.56
N ALA A 38 -3.78 36.21 -8.28
CA ALA A 38 -4.85 36.24 -9.29
C ALA A 38 -5.07 37.66 -9.86
N ALA A 39 -5.01 38.70 -9.03
CA ALA A 39 -5.13 40.08 -9.49
C ALA A 39 -3.97 40.47 -10.42
N LEU A 40 -2.73 40.19 -10.01
CA LEU A 40 -1.51 40.47 -10.78
C LEU A 40 -1.45 39.66 -12.07
N GLU A 41 -1.88 38.39 -12.03
CA GLU A 41 -2.01 37.54 -13.22
C GLU A 41 -2.94 38.21 -14.25
N CYS A 42 -4.15 38.62 -13.82
CA CYS A 42 -5.10 39.31 -14.66
C CYS A 42 -4.52 40.62 -15.23
N MET A 43 -3.80 41.38 -14.41
CA MET A 43 -3.13 42.61 -14.82
C MET A 43 -1.92 42.38 -15.73
N GLY A 44 -1.33 41.19 -15.75
CA GLY A 44 -0.25 40.82 -16.68
C GLY A 44 -0.78 40.25 -18.00
N ARG A 45 -1.99 39.68 -17.98
CA ARG A 45 -2.73 39.25 -19.20
C ARG A 45 -3.31 40.44 -19.94
N ASN A 46 -3.92 41.38 -19.22
CA ASN A 46 -4.40 42.65 -19.78
C ASN A 46 -3.26 43.67 -19.77
N GLN A 47 -3.18 44.58 -20.75
CA GLN A 47 -2.25 45.72 -20.68
C GLN A 47 -2.76 46.78 -19.69
N SER A 48 -2.87 46.40 -18.41
CA SER A 48 -3.36 47.28 -17.35
C SER A 48 -2.40 48.45 -17.13
N SER A 49 -2.92 49.61 -16.73
CA SER A 49 -2.07 50.78 -16.51
C SER A 49 -1.04 50.53 -15.41
N THR A 50 0.18 51.05 -15.61
CA THR A 50 1.28 50.97 -14.62
C THR A 50 0.85 51.46 -13.24
N ILE A 51 -0.07 52.42 -13.18
CA ILE A 51 -0.63 52.97 -11.93
C ILE A 51 -1.45 51.90 -11.17
N ALA A 52 -2.29 51.14 -11.88
CA ALA A 52 -3.12 50.11 -11.26
C ALA A 52 -2.26 48.98 -10.68
N ILE A 53 -1.24 48.54 -11.43
CA ILE A 53 -0.30 47.51 -10.97
C ILE A 53 0.49 48.01 -9.75
N ARG A 54 0.98 49.26 -9.79
CA ARG A 54 1.73 49.85 -8.67
C ARG A 54 0.88 49.91 -7.39
N ARG A 55 -0.41 50.26 -7.51
CA ARG A 55 -1.35 50.26 -6.39
C ARG A 55 -1.56 48.85 -5.82
N CYS A 56 -1.71 47.84 -6.68
CA CYS A 56 -1.87 46.45 -6.25
C CYS A 56 -0.63 45.95 -5.48
N VAL A 57 0.58 46.19 -6.02
CA VAL A 57 1.84 45.82 -5.35
C VAL A 57 2.05 46.57 -4.04
N GLN A 58 1.65 47.85 -3.97
CA GLN A 58 1.71 48.61 -2.72
C GLN A 58 0.73 48.06 -1.68
N GLN A 59 -0.49 47.70 -2.08
CA GLN A 59 -1.47 47.13 -1.16
C GLN A 59 -1.01 45.75 -0.64
N LEU A 60 -0.42 44.91 -1.49
CA LEU A 60 0.21 43.66 -1.09
C LEU A 60 1.24 43.88 0.04
N LYS A 61 2.08 44.92 -0.09
CA LYS A 61 3.06 45.28 0.95
C LYS A 61 2.41 45.83 2.22
N ASN A 62 1.38 46.67 2.07
CA ASN A 62 0.63 47.22 3.20
C ASN A 62 -0.06 46.11 4.02
N ASP A 63 -0.47 45.03 3.36
CA ASP A 63 -1.07 43.84 4.00
C ASP A 63 -0.01 42.92 4.65
N GLY A 64 1.27 43.27 4.59
CA GLY A 64 2.37 42.58 5.25
C GLY A 64 3.04 41.49 4.42
N PHE A 65 2.77 41.42 3.11
CA PHE A 65 3.39 40.44 2.21
C PHE A 65 4.59 41.02 1.45
N HIS A 66 5.50 40.14 1.03
CA HIS A 66 6.59 40.51 0.10
C HIS A 66 6.33 39.91 -1.29
N VAL A 67 6.81 40.58 -2.34
CA VAL A 67 6.62 40.13 -3.73
C VAL A 67 7.21 38.74 -3.96
N ASP A 68 8.36 38.45 -3.36
CA ASP A 68 9.02 37.14 -3.45
C ASP A 68 8.17 36.01 -2.89
N GLU A 69 7.32 36.30 -1.88
CA GLU A 69 6.45 35.28 -1.29
C GLU A 69 5.39 34.79 -2.27
N LEU A 70 5.01 35.58 -3.28
CA LEU A 70 4.13 35.11 -4.36
C LEU A 70 4.77 33.93 -5.08
N PHE A 71 6.06 34.03 -5.43
CA PHE A 71 6.75 33.00 -6.19
C PHE A 71 7.25 31.83 -5.33
N GLN A 72 7.37 32.02 -4.01
CA GLN A 72 7.80 30.98 -3.07
C GLN A 72 6.64 30.19 -2.45
N LYS A 73 5.48 30.82 -2.22
CA LYS A 73 4.36 30.24 -1.46
C LYS A 73 3.10 29.97 -2.31
N CYS A 74 2.88 30.70 -3.41
CA CYS A 74 1.74 30.41 -4.27
C CYS A 74 2.04 29.26 -5.23
N LEU A 75 0.99 28.50 -5.53
CA LEU A 75 1.00 27.46 -6.55
C LEU A 75 0.35 27.99 -7.83
N PHE A 76 1.07 27.84 -8.93
CA PHE A 76 0.71 28.33 -10.26
C PHE A 76 0.35 27.18 -11.20
N GLU A 77 -0.66 27.39 -12.04
CA GLU A 77 -1.02 26.50 -13.15
C GLU A 77 -0.70 27.16 -14.50
N GLU A 78 -0.50 26.36 -15.54
CA GLU A 78 -0.28 26.85 -16.91
C GLU A 78 0.83 27.92 -16.99
N ASP A 79 0.50 29.12 -17.49
CA ASP A 79 1.38 30.27 -17.63
C ASP A 79 1.14 31.38 -16.57
N GLU A 80 0.46 31.06 -15.46
CA GLU A 80 0.07 32.03 -14.43
C GLU A 80 1.30 32.75 -13.83
N LYS A 81 2.38 32.00 -13.57
CA LYS A 81 3.62 32.52 -12.98
C LYS A 81 4.24 33.60 -13.85
N GLU A 82 4.28 33.37 -15.16
CA GLU A 82 4.82 34.26 -16.19
C GLU A 82 4.01 35.55 -16.26
N LYS A 83 2.68 35.47 -16.18
CA LYS A 83 1.82 36.68 -16.20
C LYS A 83 2.00 37.52 -14.95
N VAL A 84 2.08 36.88 -13.77
CA VAL A 84 2.37 37.59 -12.52
C VAL A 84 3.74 38.26 -12.59
N LEU A 85 4.77 37.55 -13.06
CA LEU A 85 6.12 38.09 -13.26
C LEU A 85 6.13 39.26 -14.25
N ARG A 86 5.39 39.14 -15.36
CA ARG A 86 5.23 40.23 -16.34
C ARG A 86 4.60 41.47 -15.71
N ALA A 87 3.53 41.32 -14.92
CA ALA A 87 2.89 42.43 -14.22
C ALA A 87 3.86 43.13 -13.27
N ILE A 88 4.61 42.36 -12.47
CA ILE A 88 5.60 42.90 -11.54
C ILE A 88 6.72 43.65 -12.30
N ARG A 89 7.22 43.10 -13.41
CA ARG A 89 8.26 43.75 -14.22
C ARG A 89 7.83 45.06 -14.86
N ILE A 90 6.54 45.31 -15.06
CA ILE A 90 6.04 46.62 -15.53
C ILE A 90 6.32 47.72 -14.50
N VAL A 91 6.28 47.41 -13.20
CA VAL A 91 6.53 48.37 -12.11
C VAL A 91 7.94 48.25 -11.51
N GLN A 92 8.59 47.11 -11.67
CA GLN A 92 9.93 46.79 -11.20
C GLN A 92 10.73 46.06 -12.31
N PRO A 93 11.26 46.79 -13.33
CA PRO A 93 11.86 46.18 -14.53
C PRO A 93 13.00 45.19 -14.26
N ASN A 94 13.80 45.45 -13.23
CA ASN A 94 14.95 44.64 -12.86
C ASN A 94 14.60 43.49 -11.89
N TYR A 95 13.31 43.21 -11.67
CA TYR A 95 12.90 42.13 -10.77
C TYR A 95 13.29 40.76 -11.34
N GLN A 96 14.09 40.04 -10.57
CA GLN A 96 14.46 38.66 -10.81
C GLN A 96 13.67 37.75 -9.87
N LEU A 97 13.37 36.53 -10.32
CA LEU A 97 12.74 35.55 -9.45
C LEU A 97 13.67 35.28 -8.25
N PRO A 98 13.12 35.11 -7.04
CA PRO A 98 13.95 34.79 -5.89
C PRO A 98 14.70 33.48 -6.17
N PRO A 99 15.98 33.37 -5.75
CA PRO A 99 16.68 32.11 -5.86
C PRO A 99 15.90 31.02 -5.10
N PRO A 100 16.00 29.75 -5.53
CA PRO A 100 15.39 28.66 -4.79
C PRO A 100 15.85 28.71 -3.33
N PRO A 101 14.94 28.45 -2.36
CA PRO A 101 15.27 28.52 -0.95
C PRO A 101 16.48 27.63 -0.64
N VAL A 102 17.35 28.10 0.26
CA VAL A 102 18.53 27.35 0.69
C VAL A 102 18.09 25.99 1.19
N ARG A 103 18.64 24.92 0.60
CA ARG A 103 18.32 23.53 0.95
C ARG A 103 18.55 23.32 2.45
N GLN A 104 17.46 23.08 3.18
CA GLN A 104 17.54 22.72 4.59
C GLN A 104 17.85 21.22 4.68
N THR A 105 18.85 20.86 5.48
CA THR A 105 19.20 19.47 5.75
C THR A 105 18.32 18.92 6.88
N CYS A 106 18.04 17.62 6.83
CA CYS A 106 17.31 16.92 7.89
C CYS A 106 17.94 17.22 9.26
N LYS A 107 17.10 17.51 10.25
CA LYS A 107 17.55 17.81 11.63
C LYS A 107 17.79 16.56 12.48
N SER A 108 17.40 15.38 12.00
CA SER A 108 17.57 14.13 12.74
C SER A 108 19.04 13.82 12.98
N SER A 109 19.42 13.58 14.24
CA SER A 109 20.78 13.16 14.66
C SER A 109 21.24 11.91 13.91
N LEU A 110 20.31 11.00 13.60
CA LEU A 110 20.57 9.73 12.92
C LEU A 110 21.07 9.91 11.47
N LEU A 111 20.81 11.05 10.84
CA LEU A 111 21.10 11.28 9.42
C LEU A 111 21.89 12.57 9.15
N GLN A 112 22.43 13.23 10.19
CA GLN A 112 23.26 14.42 10.02
C GLN A 112 24.46 14.16 9.10
N ASP A 113 25.15 13.04 9.28
CA ASP A 113 26.27 12.63 8.44
C ASP A 113 25.84 12.20 7.04
N PHE A 114 24.64 11.64 6.90
CA PHE A 114 24.10 11.18 5.62
C PHE A 114 23.89 12.34 4.65
N TYR A 115 23.21 13.40 5.09
CA TYR A 115 22.96 14.60 4.27
C TYR A 115 24.10 15.64 4.32
N SER A 116 25.19 15.34 5.04
CA SER A 116 26.32 16.25 5.16
C SER A 116 27.10 16.34 3.85
N LYS A 117 27.26 17.56 3.32
CA LYS A 117 28.10 17.85 2.15
C LYS A 117 29.61 17.77 2.43
N LYS A 118 30.03 17.48 3.67
CA LYS A 118 31.46 17.39 4.03
C LYS A 118 32.18 16.22 3.36
N LYS A 119 31.44 15.16 3.00
CA LYS A 119 31.96 13.99 2.28
C LYS A 119 31.12 13.80 1.03
N MET A 120 31.69 14.08 -0.13
CA MET A 120 31.06 13.77 -1.41
C MET A 120 30.96 12.24 -1.55
N VAL A 121 29.79 11.76 -1.98
CA VAL A 121 29.50 10.35 -2.19
C VAL A 121 28.95 10.20 -3.59
N SER A 122 29.54 9.31 -4.37
CA SER A 122 28.98 8.84 -5.64
C SER A 122 27.95 7.74 -5.34
N TYR A 123 26.72 7.94 -5.78
CA TYR A 123 25.62 7.00 -5.62
C TYR A 123 25.57 5.99 -6.77
N PRO A 124 25.06 4.77 -6.54
CA PRO A 124 24.98 3.75 -7.59
C PRO A 124 24.03 4.20 -8.72
N LYS A 125 24.45 3.90 -9.95
CA LYS A 125 23.67 4.07 -11.18
C LYS A 125 23.01 2.75 -11.57
N LEU A 126 21.92 2.84 -12.32
CA LEU A 126 21.26 1.68 -12.94
C LEU A 126 22.09 1.20 -14.14
N ASP A 127 22.00 -0.09 -14.46
CA ASP A 127 22.68 -0.68 -15.64
C ASP A 127 21.96 -0.36 -16.98
N PHE A 128 21.54 0.89 -17.16
CA PHE A 128 20.85 1.39 -18.35
C PHE A 128 21.59 2.60 -18.90
N SER A 129 21.66 2.71 -20.22
CA SER A 129 22.04 3.94 -20.92
C SER A 129 20.93 4.99 -20.83
N VAL A 130 21.27 6.25 -21.10
CA VAL A 130 20.29 7.34 -21.18
C VAL A 130 19.19 7.00 -22.20
N GLN A 131 19.57 6.49 -23.38
CA GLN A 131 18.63 6.16 -24.45
C GLN A 131 17.62 5.07 -24.02
N GLU A 132 18.09 3.99 -23.39
CA GLU A 132 17.20 2.92 -22.90
C GLU A 132 16.20 3.46 -21.85
N LEU A 133 16.64 4.35 -20.96
CA LEU A 133 15.74 4.98 -19.99
C LEU A 133 14.71 5.92 -20.63
N GLN A 134 15.08 6.62 -21.72
CA GLN A 134 14.14 7.43 -22.50
C GLN A 134 13.05 6.56 -23.16
N GLU A 135 13.45 5.44 -23.76
CA GLU A 135 12.52 4.49 -24.38
C GLU A 135 11.58 3.87 -23.33
N CYS A 136 12.10 3.48 -22.17
CA CYS A 136 11.32 3.01 -21.03
C CYS A 136 10.30 4.06 -20.56
N PHE A 137 10.72 5.33 -20.43
CA PHE A 137 9.85 6.42 -20.02
C PHE A 137 8.70 6.65 -21.01
N GLN A 138 8.99 6.62 -22.32
CA GLN A 138 7.98 6.80 -23.35
C GLN A 138 6.92 5.68 -23.31
N GLN A 139 7.34 4.42 -23.14
CA GLN A 139 6.42 3.29 -22.99
C GLN A 139 5.53 3.42 -21.75
N GLN A 140 6.10 3.84 -20.61
CA GLN A 140 5.34 4.07 -19.39
C GLN A 140 4.33 5.21 -19.57
N LEU A 141 4.72 6.30 -20.24
CA LEU A 141 3.87 7.45 -20.47
C LEU A 141 2.65 7.08 -21.33
N GLU A 142 2.85 6.35 -22.42
CA GLU A 142 1.76 5.85 -23.27
C GLU A 142 0.78 4.98 -22.47
N MET A 143 1.30 4.07 -21.65
CA MET A 143 0.49 3.22 -20.78
C MET A 143 -0.33 4.03 -19.77
N GLU A 144 0.23 5.11 -19.20
CA GLU A 144 -0.48 5.97 -18.26
C GLU A 144 -1.53 6.87 -18.94
N LEU A 145 -1.26 7.36 -20.15
CA LEU A 145 -2.21 8.15 -20.95
C LEU A 145 -3.48 7.36 -21.29
N ASP A 146 -3.34 6.07 -21.60
CA ASP A 146 -4.47 5.17 -21.85
C ASP A 146 -5.29 4.86 -20.57
N ASN A 147 -4.70 5.08 -19.39
CA ASN A 147 -5.17 4.80 -18.02
C ASN A 147 -5.57 3.34 -17.73
N THR A 148 -5.74 2.49 -18.75
CA THR A 148 -6.07 1.07 -18.61
C THR A 148 -5.21 0.23 -19.53
N VAL A 149 -4.79 -0.93 -19.04
CA VAL A 149 -3.99 -1.90 -19.77
C VAL A 149 -4.82 -3.17 -19.94
N THR A 150 -4.94 -3.64 -21.18
CA THR A 150 -5.59 -4.92 -21.48
C THR A 150 -4.53 -5.95 -21.85
N ILE A 151 -4.54 -7.08 -21.14
CA ILE A 151 -3.54 -8.14 -21.26
C ILE A 151 -4.22 -9.49 -21.50
N GLU A 152 -3.48 -10.44 -22.05
CA GLU A 152 -3.96 -11.82 -22.21
C GLU A 152 -3.90 -12.59 -20.89
N SER A 153 -4.94 -13.37 -20.64
CA SER A 153 -5.02 -14.35 -19.57
C SER A 153 -4.05 -15.50 -19.81
N VAL A 154 -3.37 -15.96 -18.77
CA VAL A 154 -2.55 -17.19 -18.83
C VAL A 154 -3.37 -18.48 -18.86
N GLU A 155 -4.68 -18.40 -18.60
CA GLU A 155 -5.55 -19.58 -18.64
C GLU A 155 -5.63 -20.10 -20.07
N SER A 156 -5.24 -21.36 -20.27
CA SER A 156 -5.11 -21.97 -21.60
C SER A 156 -6.35 -21.73 -22.46
N ALA A 157 -6.14 -21.08 -23.61
CA ALA A 157 -7.21 -20.82 -24.55
C ALA A 157 -7.67 -22.15 -25.17
N LYS A 158 -8.77 -22.70 -24.65
CA LYS A 158 -9.45 -23.83 -25.30
C LYS A 158 -9.88 -23.38 -26.70
N PRO A 159 -9.84 -24.28 -27.72
CA PRO A 159 -10.33 -23.95 -29.06
C PRO A 159 -11.71 -23.32 -28.98
N LEU A 160 -11.91 -22.20 -29.66
CA LEU A 160 -13.18 -21.48 -29.62
C LEU A 160 -14.28 -22.39 -30.16
N THR A 161 -15.19 -22.80 -29.27
CA THR A 161 -16.35 -23.58 -29.67
C THR A 161 -17.26 -22.69 -30.55
N PRO A 162 -18.06 -23.27 -31.47
CA PRO A 162 -19.05 -22.50 -32.23
C PRO A 162 -20.00 -21.69 -31.33
N GLN A 163 -20.28 -22.20 -30.13
CA GLN A 163 -21.05 -21.50 -29.10
C GLN A 163 -20.31 -20.26 -28.58
N ALA A 164 -19.02 -20.36 -28.27
CA ALA A 164 -18.21 -19.22 -27.82
C ALA A 164 -18.10 -18.13 -28.89
N ILE A 165 -17.92 -18.50 -30.16
CA ILE A 165 -17.90 -17.54 -31.28
C ILE A 165 -19.24 -16.79 -31.39
N LYS A 166 -20.36 -17.53 -31.32
CA LYS A 166 -21.70 -16.95 -31.34
C LYS A 166 -21.95 -16.03 -30.13
N ALA A 167 -21.54 -16.45 -28.94
CA ALA A 167 -21.67 -15.67 -27.71
C ALA A 167 -20.84 -14.39 -27.75
N ARG A 168 -19.58 -14.46 -28.22
CA ARG A 168 -18.71 -13.28 -28.42
C ARG A 168 -19.32 -12.29 -29.42
N LYS A 169 -19.82 -12.76 -30.56
CA LYS A 169 -20.49 -11.90 -31.56
C LYS A 169 -21.74 -11.24 -30.99
N LEU A 170 -22.54 -12.00 -30.24
CA LEU A 170 -23.71 -11.47 -29.54
C LEU A 170 -23.32 -10.41 -28.50
N LEU A 171 -22.32 -10.70 -27.67
CA LEU A 171 -21.85 -9.79 -26.63
C LEU A 171 -21.29 -8.49 -27.22
N ALA A 172 -20.53 -8.57 -28.33
CA ALA A 172 -20.07 -7.39 -29.06
C ALA A 172 -21.25 -6.55 -29.60
N THR A 173 -22.26 -7.19 -30.16
CA THR A 173 -23.48 -6.51 -30.63
C THR A 173 -24.23 -5.83 -29.47
N LEU A 174 -24.32 -6.51 -28.32
CA LEU A 174 -24.96 -5.96 -27.12
C LEU A 174 -24.17 -4.77 -26.56
N ARG A 175 -22.84 -4.88 -26.46
CA ARG A 175 -21.95 -3.79 -26.00
C ARG A 175 -22.10 -2.54 -26.85
N SER A 176 -22.14 -2.67 -28.18
CA SER A 176 -22.38 -1.54 -29.09
C SER A 176 -23.76 -0.90 -28.87
N ARG A 177 -24.83 -1.70 -28.70
CA ARG A 177 -26.16 -1.15 -28.39
C ARG A 177 -26.23 -0.47 -27.01
N TRP A 178 -25.55 -1.04 -26.02
CA TRP A 178 -25.49 -0.48 -24.68
C TRP A 178 -24.72 0.83 -24.65
N HIS A 179 -23.62 0.92 -25.40
CA HIS A 179 -22.87 2.16 -25.60
C HIS A 179 -23.80 3.31 -26.01
N ASP A 180 -24.55 3.15 -27.11
CA ASP A 180 -25.45 4.18 -27.63
C ASP A 180 -26.58 4.50 -26.64
N SER A 181 -27.13 3.48 -25.98
CA SER A 181 -28.22 3.64 -25.01
C SER A 181 -27.76 4.41 -23.77
N ILE A 182 -26.55 4.12 -23.27
CA ILE A 182 -25.95 4.81 -22.12
C ILE A 182 -25.62 6.26 -22.51
N LEU A 183 -25.03 6.48 -23.69
CA LEU A 183 -24.70 7.81 -24.19
C LEU A 183 -25.95 8.71 -24.26
N GLN A 184 -27.03 8.21 -24.88
CA GLN A 184 -28.30 8.93 -24.96
C GLN A 184 -28.90 9.21 -23.57
N ALA A 185 -28.84 8.24 -22.65
CA ALA A 185 -29.32 8.42 -21.29
C ALA A 185 -28.53 9.49 -20.53
N LEU A 186 -27.20 9.49 -20.66
CA LEU A 186 -26.31 10.48 -20.06
C LEU A 186 -26.58 11.88 -20.61
N GLN A 187 -26.67 12.05 -21.93
CA GLN A 187 -26.94 13.33 -22.57
C GLN A 187 -28.30 13.89 -22.16
N LYS A 188 -29.35 13.06 -22.14
CA LYS A 188 -30.68 13.45 -21.66
C LYS A 188 -30.64 13.86 -20.18
N SER A 189 -29.88 13.14 -19.36
CA SER A 189 -29.68 13.47 -17.95
C SER A 189 -29.01 14.85 -17.79
N LYS A 190 -27.90 15.09 -18.50
CA LYS A 190 -27.16 16.36 -18.49
C LYS A 190 -28.04 17.53 -18.93
N HIS A 191 -28.83 17.36 -19.99
CA HIS A 191 -29.77 18.37 -20.47
C HIS A 191 -30.90 18.66 -19.48
N SER A 192 -31.40 17.64 -18.77
CA SER A 192 -32.40 17.86 -17.72
C SER A 192 -31.81 18.62 -16.54
N MET A 193 -30.57 18.34 -16.15
CA MET A 193 -29.92 19.01 -15.01
C MET A 193 -29.50 20.45 -15.33
N SER A 194 -29.17 20.77 -16.60
CA SER A 194 -28.82 22.14 -17.00
C SER A 194 -30.01 23.12 -16.95
N LYS A 195 -31.23 22.62 -17.14
CA LYS A 195 -32.47 23.44 -17.16
C LYS A 195 -33.10 23.71 -15.80
N LEU A 196 -32.81 22.87 -14.79
CA LEU A 196 -33.35 23.05 -13.45
C LEU A 196 -32.76 24.32 -12.82
N LYS A 197 -33.52 25.41 -12.81
CA LYS A 197 -33.16 26.67 -12.13
C LYS A 197 -32.73 26.37 -10.70
N MET A 198 -31.69 27.07 -10.24
CA MET A 198 -31.04 26.96 -8.93
C MET A 198 -31.94 27.26 -7.71
N GLU A 199 -33.26 27.14 -7.81
CA GLU A 199 -34.24 27.45 -6.74
C GLU A 199 -34.20 26.42 -5.61
N SER A 200 -33.60 25.24 -5.82
CA SER A 200 -33.18 24.36 -4.74
C SER A 200 -31.66 24.18 -4.81
N GLY A 201 -30.94 24.53 -3.74
CA GLY A 201 -29.47 24.56 -3.69
C GLY A 201 -28.75 23.21 -3.78
N TYR A 202 -29.25 22.24 -4.55
CA TYR A 202 -28.81 20.84 -4.49
C TYR A 202 -28.68 20.07 -5.81
N ASN A 203 -28.70 20.68 -7.00
CA ASN A 203 -28.22 20.00 -8.22
C ASN A 203 -26.70 20.15 -8.39
N ILE A 204 -25.96 19.55 -7.45
CA ILE A 204 -24.49 19.68 -7.33
C ILE A 204 -23.76 18.89 -8.43
N LEU A 205 -24.39 17.93 -9.12
CA LEU A 205 -23.68 16.99 -10.02
C LEU A 205 -23.39 17.51 -11.43
N TYR A 206 -24.20 18.43 -11.98
CA TYR A 206 -24.07 18.85 -13.39
C TYR A 206 -22.66 19.35 -13.76
N PRO A 207 -22.02 20.25 -12.97
CA PRO A 207 -20.65 20.68 -13.28
C PRO A 207 -19.66 19.52 -13.37
N TYR A 208 -19.82 18.49 -12.52
CA TYR A 208 -18.94 17.32 -12.51
C TYR A 208 -19.15 16.43 -13.73
N LEU A 209 -20.39 16.28 -14.21
CA LEU A 209 -20.71 15.56 -15.45
C LEU A 209 -20.20 16.28 -16.72
N CYS A 210 -19.76 17.54 -16.60
CA CYS A 210 -19.20 18.32 -17.70
C CYS A 210 -17.66 18.35 -17.73
N LEU A 211 -16.99 17.63 -16.81
CA LEU A 211 -15.53 17.67 -16.70
C LEU A 211 -14.80 16.85 -17.77
N LEU A 212 -15.42 15.76 -18.22
CA LEU A 212 -14.88 14.82 -19.20
C LEU A 212 -15.78 14.77 -20.44
N PRO A 213 -15.26 14.32 -21.60
CA PRO A 213 -16.09 13.93 -22.74
C PRO A 213 -17.12 12.86 -22.34
N ASP A 214 -18.29 12.87 -22.98
CA ASP A 214 -19.36 11.90 -22.66
C ASP A 214 -18.89 10.45 -22.83
N GLU A 215 -18.05 10.18 -23.83
CA GLU A 215 -17.51 8.85 -24.14
C GLU A 215 -16.69 8.24 -22.99
N GLU A 216 -15.96 9.06 -22.22
CA GLU A 216 -15.20 8.59 -21.06
C GLU A 216 -16.14 8.05 -19.97
N TYR A 217 -17.28 8.72 -19.74
CA TYR A 217 -18.29 8.24 -18.79
C TYR A 217 -18.91 6.92 -19.25
N VAL A 218 -19.21 6.80 -20.55
CA VAL A 218 -19.76 5.58 -21.15
C VAL A 218 -18.76 4.43 -21.02
N GLY A 219 -17.49 4.67 -21.35
CA GLY A 219 -16.40 3.70 -21.19
C GLY A 219 -16.25 3.20 -19.76
N ILE A 220 -16.23 4.10 -18.78
CA ILE A 220 -16.19 3.75 -17.34
C ILE A 220 -17.39 2.87 -16.94
N MET A 221 -18.60 3.24 -17.39
CA MET A 221 -19.83 2.50 -17.10
C MET A 221 -19.83 1.09 -17.71
N LEU A 222 -19.36 0.94 -18.95
CA LEU A 222 -19.23 -0.35 -19.62
C LEU A 222 -18.14 -1.22 -18.98
N GLN A 223 -17.04 -0.63 -18.51
CA GLN A 223 -15.98 -1.36 -17.83
C GLN A 223 -16.49 -2.05 -16.56
N ILE A 224 -17.30 -1.37 -15.75
CA ILE A 224 -17.91 -1.95 -14.55
C ILE A 224 -18.84 -3.13 -14.88
N LEU A 225 -19.52 -3.08 -16.02
CA LEU A 225 -20.39 -4.19 -16.45
C LEU A 225 -19.58 -5.46 -16.75
N ASN A 226 -18.36 -5.32 -17.26
CA ASN A 226 -17.48 -6.45 -17.57
C ASN A 226 -16.83 -7.07 -16.31
N THR A 227 -16.68 -6.31 -15.23
CA THR A 227 -16.04 -6.79 -13.98
C THR A 227 -17.04 -7.27 -12.93
N LEU A 228 -18.35 -7.15 -13.19
CA LEU A 228 -19.39 -7.45 -12.21
C LEU A 228 -19.55 -8.97 -11.96
N SER A 229 -19.44 -9.37 -10.70
CA SER A 229 -19.65 -10.77 -10.28
C SER A 229 -21.08 -11.27 -10.56
N PRO A 230 -21.27 -12.53 -10.98
CA PRO A 230 -22.58 -13.16 -11.10
C PRO A 230 -23.39 -13.18 -9.78
N GLN A 231 -22.72 -13.10 -8.64
CA GLN A 231 -23.38 -13.04 -7.32
C GLN A 231 -23.90 -11.64 -6.99
N GLY A 232 -23.51 -10.64 -7.76
CA GLY A 232 -23.77 -9.23 -7.51
C GLY A 232 -22.76 -8.61 -6.54
N GLU A 233 -22.74 -7.28 -6.52
CA GLU A 233 -21.82 -6.47 -5.72
C GLU A 233 -22.59 -5.45 -4.88
N SER A 234 -21.96 -4.96 -3.80
CA SER A 234 -22.54 -3.91 -2.97
C SER A 234 -22.82 -2.64 -3.78
N LEU A 235 -24.04 -2.10 -3.65
CA LEU A 235 -24.44 -0.85 -4.29
C LEU A 235 -23.47 0.30 -3.95
N ALA A 236 -23.08 0.40 -2.68
CA ALA A 236 -22.17 1.43 -2.21
C ALA A 236 -20.75 1.26 -2.79
N VAL A 237 -20.28 0.01 -2.91
CA VAL A 237 -18.96 -0.27 -3.49
C VAL A 237 -18.91 0.13 -4.96
N LEU A 238 -19.91 -0.27 -5.75
CA LEU A 238 -19.99 0.10 -7.18
C LEU A 238 -20.13 1.61 -7.38
N ALA A 239 -20.97 2.27 -6.59
CA ALA A 239 -21.13 3.72 -6.66
C ALA A 239 -19.80 4.44 -6.35
N ARG A 240 -19.10 4.02 -5.31
CA ARG A 240 -17.78 4.58 -4.98
C ARG A 240 -16.76 4.36 -6.10
N GLU A 241 -16.73 3.16 -6.67
CA GLU A 241 -15.80 2.80 -7.74
C GLU A 241 -16.04 3.65 -8.99
N LEU A 242 -17.29 3.79 -9.44
CA LEU A 242 -17.66 4.65 -10.57
C LEU A 242 -17.25 6.11 -10.35
N GLY A 243 -17.58 6.66 -9.17
CA GLY A 243 -17.20 8.04 -8.82
C GLY A 243 -15.68 8.26 -8.80
N SER A 244 -14.94 7.30 -8.25
CA SER A 244 -13.47 7.35 -8.16
C SER A 244 -12.81 7.22 -9.53
N LYS A 245 -13.32 6.35 -10.42
CA LYS A 245 -12.83 6.22 -11.81
C LYS A 245 -12.99 7.54 -12.58
N VAL A 246 -14.11 8.24 -12.42
CA VAL A 246 -14.31 9.57 -13.03
C VAL A 246 -13.32 10.58 -12.46
N TYR A 247 -13.16 10.61 -11.13
CA TYR A 247 -12.22 11.52 -10.48
C TYR A 247 -10.78 11.32 -10.98
N ASN A 248 -10.33 10.07 -11.07
CA ASN A 248 -8.99 9.75 -11.57
C ASN A 248 -8.80 10.20 -13.03
N ARG A 249 -9.78 9.96 -13.91
CA ARG A 249 -9.73 10.47 -15.31
C ARG A 249 -9.70 12.00 -15.35
N TYR A 250 -10.46 12.66 -14.48
CA TYR A 250 -10.45 14.12 -14.38
C TYR A 250 -9.08 14.66 -13.95
N VAL A 251 -8.45 14.03 -12.97
CA VAL A 251 -7.09 14.38 -12.53
C VAL A 251 -6.12 14.29 -13.71
N THR A 252 -6.09 13.16 -14.43
CA THR A 252 -5.22 12.99 -15.61
C THR A 252 -5.48 14.09 -16.64
N GLN A 253 -6.74 14.38 -16.97
CA GLN A 253 -7.08 15.43 -17.93
C GLN A 253 -6.72 16.84 -17.43
N ARG A 254 -6.78 17.09 -16.13
CA ARG A 254 -6.36 18.36 -15.53
C ARG A 254 -4.85 18.54 -15.67
N LYS A 255 -4.04 17.52 -15.41
CA LYS A 255 -2.58 17.56 -15.58
C LYS A 255 -2.16 17.86 -17.02
N LEU A 256 -2.88 17.29 -17.99
CA LEU A 256 -2.69 17.57 -19.40
C LEU A 256 -3.03 19.03 -19.75
N ARG A 257 -4.18 19.54 -19.26
CA ARG A 257 -4.59 20.92 -19.54
C ARG A 257 -3.72 21.96 -18.85
N SER A 258 -3.19 21.65 -17.66
CA SER A 258 -2.39 22.57 -16.85
C SER A 258 -0.93 22.67 -17.29
N ARG A 259 -0.53 21.97 -18.36
CA ARG A 259 0.84 21.80 -18.85
C ARG A 259 1.81 21.12 -17.88
N GLN A 260 1.27 20.38 -16.90
CA GLN A 260 2.10 19.70 -15.90
C GLN A 260 2.85 18.52 -16.49
N LEU A 261 2.24 17.80 -17.43
CA LEU A 261 2.89 16.66 -18.06
C LEU A 261 4.14 17.09 -18.82
N GLU A 262 4.04 18.15 -19.63
CA GLU A 262 5.14 18.68 -20.44
C GLU A 262 6.33 19.07 -19.55
N LYS A 263 6.05 19.68 -18.39
CA LYS A 263 7.09 19.99 -17.40
C LYS A 263 7.68 18.74 -16.74
N VAL A 264 6.86 17.73 -16.46
CA VAL A 264 7.37 16.45 -15.94
C VAL A 264 8.24 15.77 -16.98
N GLN A 265 7.88 15.80 -18.26
CA GLN A 265 8.69 15.25 -19.35
C GLN A 265 10.05 15.96 -19.46
N GLU A 266 10.05 17.30 -19.53
CA GLU A 266 11.27 18.12 -19.55
C GLU A 266 12.19 17.79 -18.37
N VAL A 267 11.65 17.73 -17.15
CA VAL A 267 12.43 17.42 -15.96
C VAL A 267 12.90 15.95 -15.95
N TYR A 268 12.10 15.02 -16.48
CA TYR A 268 12.46 13.60 -16.50
C TYR A 268 13.59 13.32 -17.51
N GLU A 269 13.59 14.00 -18.66
CA GLU A 269 14.64 13.91 -19.68
C GLU A 269 16.02 14.26 -19.09
N ASP A 270 16.09 15.25 -18.21
CA ASP A 270 17.34 15.59 -17.50
C ASP A 270 17.61 14.66 -16.30
N TYR A 271 16.55 14.20 -15.61
CA TYR A 271 16.65 13.36 -14.41
C TYR A 271 17.30 12.01 -14.68
N ILE A 272 17.02 11.39 -15.83
CA ILE A 272 17.59 10.08 -16.19
C ILE A 272 19.12 10.08 -16.29
N HIS A 273 19.76 11.24 -16.53
CA HIS A 273 21.21 11.35 -16.51
C HIS A 273 21.82 11.10 -15.11
N LEU A 274 21.04 11.28 -14.04
CA LEU A 274 21.47 10.84 -12.71
C LEU A 274 21.52 9.32 -12.62
N LEU A 275 20.53 8.64 -13.21
CA LEU A 275 20.32 7.20 -13.04
C LEU A 275 21.14 6.36 -14.03
N ALA A 276 21.39 6.85 -15.24
CA ALA A 276 22.03 6.09 -16.30
C ALA A 276 23.55 5.90 -16.09
N LYS A 277 24.08 4.74 -16.50
CA LYS A 277 25.48 4.33 -16.30
C LYS A 277 26.51 5.13 -17.11
N ASP A 278 26.08 5.71 -18.22
CA ASP A 278 26.91 6.40 -19.23
C ASP A 278 26.88 7.92 -19.11
N SER A 279 26.39 8.45 -17.99
CA SER A 279 26.19 9.88 -17.79
C SER A 279 26.54 10.36 -16.38
N GLN A 280 26.54 11.69 -16.20
CA GLN A 280 26.76 12.40 -14.95
C GLN A 280 25.58 13.36 -14.73
N PRO A 281 25.26 13.79 -13.49
CA PRO A 281 26.02 13.60 -12.24
C PRO A 281 25.74 12.26 -11.53
N ASP A 282 26.50 11.97 -10.46
CA ASP A 282 26.28 10.83 -9.55
C ASP A 282 26.26 11.22 -8.05
N GLU A 283 26.39 12.52 -7.75
CA GLU A 283 26.57 13.03 -6.38
C GLU A 283 25.26 13.38 -5.65
N TYR A 284 24.12 13.25 -6.34
CA TYR A 284 22.82 13.66 -5.85
C TYR A 284 21.93 12.47 -5.50
N LEU A 285 21.12 12.63 -4.46
CA LEU A 285 19.97 11.75 -4.27
C LEU A 285 18.91 12.05 -5.35
N PRO A 286 18.11 11.05 -5.78
CA PRO A 286 17.05 11.23 -6.78
C PRO A 286 16.14 12.43 -6.53
N ARG A 287 15.65 12.60 -5.29
CA ARG A 287 14.81 13.73 -4.89
C ARG A 287 15.53 15.07 -5.03
N GLU A 288 16.78 15.15 -4.58
CA GLU A 288 17.56 16.40 -4.57
C GLU A 288 17.92 16.87 -5.98
N TYR A 289 18.15 15.92 -6.89
CA TYR A 289 18.38 16.24 -8.30
C TYR A 289 17.08 16.65 -8.99
N TRP A 290 15.98 15.95 -8.74
CA TRP A 290 14.66 16.35 -9.25
C TRP A 290 14.28 17.77 -8.80
N GLU A 291 14.41 18.09 -7.51
CA GLU A 291 14.16 19.43 -6.99
C GLU A 291 15.09 20.50 -7.61
N LYS A 292 16.33 20.14 -7.95
CA LYS A 292 17.26 21.01 -8.69
C LYS A 292 16.71 21.33 -10.07
N LEU A 293 16.37 20.31 -10.85
CA LEU A 293 15.89 20.42 -12.22
C LEU A 293 14.58 21.21 -12.29
N VAL A 294 13.64 20.96 -11.37
CA VAL A 294 12.38 21.73 -11.27
C VAL A 294 12.64 23.22 -10.99
N ALA A 295 13.65 23.53 -10.17
CA ALA A 295 14.03 24.91 -9.90
C ALA A 295 14.73 25.59 -11.09
N GLU A 296 15.57 24.85 -11.82
CA GLU A 296 16.29 25.32 -13.02
C GLU A 296 15.35 25.56 -14.21
N ALA A 297 14.36 24.70 -14.41
CA ALA A 297 13.31 24.89 -15.42
C ALA A 297 12.58 26.24 -15.23
N GLY A 298 12.43 26.69 -13.98
CA GLY A 298 12.10 28.07 -13.58
C GLY A 298 10.69 28.58 -13.92
N PHE A 299 10.11 28.12 -15.02
CA PHE A 299 8.85 28.53 -15.64
C PHE A 299 7.82 27.39 -15.65
N GLY A 300 6.58 27.70 -16.01
CA GLY A 300 5.47 26.76 -16.10
C GLY A 300 4.83 26.40 -14.75
N PRO A 301 3.98 25.36 -14.74
CA PRO A 301 3.15 25.02 -13.59
C PRO A 301 3.97 24.52 -12.40
N SER A 302 3.39 24.64 -11.21
CA SER A 302 3.89 23.95 -10.02
C SER A 302 3.59 22.46 -10.13
N LEU A 303 4.52 21.58 -9.78
CA LEU A 303 4.30 20.14 -9.84
C LEU A 303 3.50 19.61 -8.63
N ASN A 304 3.59 20.30 -7.50
CA ASN A 304 2.91 19.99 -6.25
C ASN A 304 1.57 20.71 -6.09
N LEU A 305 0.77 20.80 -7.17
CA LEU A 305 -0.57 21.38 -7.07
C LEU A 305 -1.37 20.63 -6.00
N LYS A 306 -1.94 21.38 -5.05
CA LYS A 306 -2.84 20.79 -4.06
C LYS A 306 -4.13 20.38 -4.76
N ASP A 307 -4.39 19.09 -4.83
CA ASP A 307 -5.69 18.61 -5.29
C ASP A 307 -6.76 18.91 -4.26
N CYS A 308 -7.80 19.60 -4.70
CA CYS A 308 -9.06 19.62 -3.96
C CYS A 308 -9.71 18.24 -4.14
N SER A 309 -9.35 17.28 -3.28
CA SER A 309 -10.00 15.98 -3.24
C SER A 309 -11.51 16.17 -3.22
N TRP A 310 -12.23 15.50 -4.11
CA TRP A 310 -13.68 15.59 -4.14
C TRP A 310 -14.25 15.04 -2.83
N PRO A 311 -15.21 15.73 -2.20
CA PRO A 311 -15.85 15.22 -1.00
C PRO A 311 -16.41 13.81 -1.23
N TYR A 312 -16.33 12.96 -0.21
CA TYR A 312 -16.77 11.56 -0.34
C TYR A 312 -18.23 11.48 -0.80
N MET A 313 -19.10 12.33 -0.24
CA MET A 313 -20.51 12.35 -0.61
C MET A 313 -20.75 12.77 -2.06
N LEU A 314 -19.85 13.55 -2.65
CA LEU A 314 -19.93 13.91 -4.06
C LEU A 314 -19.61 12.71 -4.94
N LEU A 315 -18.50 11.99 -4.66
CA LEU A 315 -18.11 10.78 -5.39
C LEU A 315 -19.24 9.73 -5.35
N MET A 316 -19.81 9.51 -4.17
CA MET A 316 -20.93 8.59 -3.99
C MET A 316 -22.17 8.98 -4.78
N ARG A 317 -22.55 10.27 -4.77
CA ARG A 317 -23.72 10.76 -5.53
C ARG A 317 -23.51 10.65 -7.04
N LEU A 318 -22.31 10.99 -7.51
CA LEU A 318 -21.95 10.90 -8.92
C LEU A 318 -22.00 9.45 -9.41
N GLY A 319 -21.33 8.54 -8.69
CA GLY A 319 -21.31 7.14 -9.08
C GLY A 319 -22.66 6.44 -8.91
N MET A 320 -23.45 6.80 -7.89
CA MET A 320 -24.84 6.32 -7.78
C MET A 320 -25.69 6.80 -8.96
N HIS A 321 -25.52 8.05 -9.41
CA HIS A 321 -26.21 8.56 -10.59
C HIS A 321 -25.85 7.76 -11.85
N MET A 322 -24.55 7.52 -12.08
CA MET A 322 -24.08 6.71 -13.21
C MET A 322 -24.59 5.26 -13.14
N LEU A 323 -24.63 4.67 -11.94
CA LEU A 323 -25.14 3.31 -11.74
C LEU A 323 -26.64 3.21 -12.06
N GLU A 324 -27.44 4.20 -11.68
CA GLU A 324 -28.86 4.25 -12.04
C GLU A 324 -29.07 4.41 -13.56
N LEU A 325 -28.23 5.22 -14.23
CA LEU A 325 -28.24 5.30 -15.70
C LEU A 325 -27.93 3.93 -16.33
N LEU A 326 -26.94 3.21 -15.80
CA LEU A 326 -26.56 1.87 -16.25
C LEU A 326 -27.72 0.88 -16.09
N VAL A 327 -28.37 0.85 -14.93
CA VAL A 327 -29.54 -0.01 -14.65
C VAL A 327 -30.71 0.27 -15.60
N GLN A 328 -30.93 1.53 -15.97
CA GLN A 328 -32.03 1.92 -16.86
C GLN A 328 -31.73 1.67 -18.35
N ALA A 329 -30.49 1.93 -18.78
CA ALA A 329 -30.10 1.89 -20.18
C ALA A 329 -29.73 0.48 -20.68
N VAL A 330 -29.11 -0.34 -19.84
CA VAL A 330 -28.55 -1.64 -20.26
C VAL A 330 -29.63 -2.73 -20.22
N LYS A 331 -30.08 -3.16 -21.40
CA LYS A 331 -31.14 -4.17 -21.58
C LYS A 331 -30.72 -5.30 -22.50
N VAL A 332 -31.22 -6.51 -22.25
CA VAL A 332 -31.01 -7.71 -23.07
C VAL A 332 -32.35 -8.30 -23.51
N PRO A 333 -32.49 -8.84 -24.73
CA PRO A 333 -33.72 -9.54 -25.12
C PRO A 333 -33.91 -10.83 -24.31
N ARG A 334 -35.11 -11.04 -23.78
CA ARG A 334 -35.43 -12.20 -22.93
C ARG A 334 -35.30 -13.55 -23.67
N ASN A 335 -35.51 -13.55 -24.98
CA ASN A 335 -35.54 -14.74 -25.82
C ASN A 335 -34.15 -15.20 -26.32
N VAL A 336 -33.06 -14.52 -25.92
CA VAL A 336 -31.69 -14.82 -26.38
C VAL A 336 -31.29 -16.28 -26.15
N LEU A 337 -31.57 -16.82 -24.96
CA LEU A 337 -31.22 -18.20 -24.60
C LEU A 337 -32.38 -19.18 -24.80
N ASN A 338 -33.61 -18.67 -24.94
CA ASN A 338 -34.80 -19.48 -25.17
C ASN A 338 -35.69 -18.83 -26.24
N PRO A 339 -35.58 -19.28 -27.51
CA PRO A 339 -36.32 -18.72 -28.64
C PRO A 339 -37.85 -18.79 -28.51
N ARG A 340 -38.38 -19.62 -27.60
CA ARG A 340 -39.83 -19.76 -27.36
C ARG A 340 -40.44 -18.61 -26.58
N LEU A 341 -39.61 -17.76 -25.95
CA LEU A 341 -40.07 -16.59 -25.21
C LEU A 341 -40.27 -15.39 -26.14
N GLU A 342 -41.16 -14.48 -25.77
CA GLU A 342 -41.35 -13.23 -26.51
C GLU A 342 -40.07 -12.36 -26.48
N PRO A 343 -39.75 -11.65 -27.58
CA PRO A 343 -38.59 -10.76 -27.69
C PRO A 343 -38.82 -9.43 -26.93
N LYS A 344 -38.98 -9.51 -25.61
CA LYS A 344 -39.08 -8.35 -24.72
C LYS A 344 -37.70 -7.98 -24.17
N LEU A 345 -37.35 -6.70 -24.22
CA LEU A 345 -36.14 -6.17 -23.59
C LEU A 345 -36.32 -6.14 -22.07
N ILE A 346 -35.40 -6.77 -21.35
CA ILE A 346 -35.34 -6.80 -19.89
C ILE A 346 -34.04 -6.14 -19.39
N PRO A 347 -34.04 -5.50 -18.21
CA PRO A 347 -32.81 -4.94 -17.64
C PRO A 347 -31.74 -6.00 -17.42
N VAL A 348 -30.48 -5.67 -17.71
CA VAL A 348 -29.34 -6.53 -17.40
C VAL A 348 -29.00 -6.46 -15.92
N LEU A 349 -29.22 -5.32 -15.27
CA LEU A 349 -28.92 -5.12 -13.86
C LEU A 349 -30.20 -4.88 -13.06
N TYR A 350 -30.24 -5.41 -11.84
CA TYR A 350 -31.37 -5.19 -10.93
C TYR A 350 -30.92 -5.03 -9.49
N HIS A 351 -31.70 -4.25 -8.74
CA HIS A 351 -31.48 -4.06 -7.30
C HIS A 351 -32.03 -5.27 -6.53
N VAL A 352 -31.20 -5.82 -5.67
CA VAL A 352 -31.56 -6.87 -4.72
C VAL A 352 -31.24 -6.38 -3.33
N TYR A 353 -32.05 -6.79 -2.35
CA TYR A 353 -31.74 -6.55 -0.95
C TYR A 353 -31.45 -7.88 -0.27
N SER A 354 -30.34 -7.92 0.45
CA SER A 354 -29.96 -9.06 1.26
C SER A 354 -29.77 -8.61 2.70
N PHE A 355 -30.16 -9.45 3.65
CA PHE A 355 -29.86 -9.21 5.06
C PHE A 355 -28.47 -9.76 5.37
N ARG A 356 -27.55 -8.88 5.76
CA ARG A 356 -26.29 -9.29 6.40
C ARG A 356 -26.43 -9.03 7.90
N SER A 357 -26.56 -10.10 8.67
CA SER A 357 -26.96 -10.05 10.09
C SER A 357 -28.33 -9.37 10.26
N SER A 358 -28.39 -8.21 10.93
CA SER A 358 -29.63 -7.45 11.17
C SER A 358 -29.85 -6.31 10.17
N TRP A 359 -28.90 -6.04 9.27
CA TRP A 359 -28.95 -4.89 8.37
C TRP A 359 -29.30 -5.32 6.94
N GLN A 360 -30.23 -4.59 6.33
CA GLN A 360 -30.55 -4.73 4.92
C GLN A 360 -29.46 -4.02 4.10
N VAL A 361 -28.80 -4.75 3.22
CA VAL A 361 -27.76 -4.25 2.31
C VAL A 361 -28.29 -4.31 0.88
N GLY A 362 -28.18 -3.19 0.16
CA GLY A 362 -28.50 -3.11 -1.26
C GLY A 362 -27.38 -3.67 -2.13
N LEU A 363 -27.74 -4.55 -3.06
CA LEU A 363 -26.85 -5.19 -4.02
C LEU A 363 -27.32 -4.87 -5.44
N ILE A 364 -26.38 -4.76 -6.38
CA ILE A 364 -26.68 -4.80 -7.81
C ILE A 364 -26.26 -6.17 -8.33
N LYS A 365 -27.21 -6.88 -8.93
CA LYS A 365 -26.98 -8.21 -9.47
C LYS A 365 -27.21 -8.24 -10.98
N PRO A 366 -26.33 -8.89 -11.77
CA PRO A 366 -26.57 -9.13 -13.19
C PRO A 366 -27.65 -10.19 -13.40
N HIS A 367 -28.43 -10.03 -14.47
CA HIS A 367 -29.42 -11.00 -14.90
C HIS A 367 -28.73 -12.31 -15.32
N PRO A 368 -29.25 -13.50 -14.94
CA PRO A 368 -28.62 -14.77 -15.27
C PRO A 368 -28.34 -14.99 -16.76
N ILE A 369 -29.19 -14.45 -17.65
CA ILE A 369 -28.95 -14.46 -19.10
C ILE A 369 -27.63 -13.77 -19.45
N PHE A 370 -27.35 -12.60 -18.88
CA PHE A 370 -26.09 -11.90 -19.12
C PHE A 370 -24.90 -12.68 -18.57
N SER A 371 -24.99 -13.19 -17.34
CA SER A 371 -23.93 -14.02 -16.76
C SER A 371 -23.63 -15.26 -17.60
N GLN A 372 -24.65 -15.90 -18.18
CA GLN A 372 -24.46 -17.04 -19.08
C GLN A 372 -23.79 -16.61 -20.40
N ILE A 373 -24.20 -15.49 -21.01
CA ILE A 373 -23.58 -14.99 -22.24
C ILE A 373 -22.09 -14.70 -22.02
N VAL A 374 -21.74 -14.05 -20.91
CA VAL A 374 -20.34 -13.75 -20.57
C VAL A 374 -19.56 -15.05 -20.32
N SER A 375 -20.15 -16.00 -19.59
CA SER A 375 -19.53 -17.31 -19.36
C SER A 375 -19.31 -18.08 -20.67
N ASP A 376 -20.29 -18.08 -21.59
CA ASP A 376 -20.20 -18.74 -22.89
C ASP A 376 -19.19 -18.06 -23.81
N ALA A 377 -19.08 -16.72 -23.72
CA ALA A 377 -18.11 -15.95 -24.51
C ALA A 377 -16.67 -16.29 -24.13
N ALA A 378 -16.41 -16.66 -22.87
CA ALA A 378 -15.10 -17.08 -22.36
C ALA A 378 -13.97 -16.17 -22.87
N GLU A 379 -14.12 -14.86 -22.68
CA GLU A 379 -13.12 -13.89 -23.11
C GLU A 379 -11.82 -14.08 -22.32
N THR A 380 -10.70 -14.05 -23.01
CA THR A 380 -9.36 -14.29 -22.44
C THR A 380 -8.62 -12.99 -22.12
N LEU A 381 -9.24 -11.84 -22.33
CA LEU A 381 -8.62 -10.54 -22.08
C LEU A 381 -8.98 -10.03 -20.69
N LEU A 382 -7.98 -9.52 -19.99
CA LEU A 382 -8.11 -8.94 -18.65
C LEU A 382 -7.70 -7.46 -18.71
N THR A 383 -8.56 -6.58 -18.19
CA THR A 383 -8.30 -5.13 -18.20
C THR A 383 -8.04 -4.61 -16.80
N PHE A 384 -6.89 -3.95 -16.62
CA PHE A 384 -6.45 -3.35 -15.37
C PHE A 384 -6.34 -1.83 -15.50
N ASN A 385 -6.34 -1.11 -14.39
CA ASN A 385 -5.88 0.29 -14.39
C ASN A 385 -4.35 0.32 -14.57
N SER A 386 -3.81 1.31 -15.27
CA SER A 386 -2.36 1.43 -15.49
C SER A 386 -1.55 1.52 -14.18
N SER A 387 -2.08 2.18 -13.15
CA SER A 387 -1.46 2.23 -11.81
C SER A 387 -1.47 0.90 -11.04
N ALA A 388 -2.20 -0.11 -11.54
CA ALA A 388 -2.22 -1.45 -10.95
C ALA A 388 -1.18 -2.40 -11.56
N ILE A 389 -0.49 -1.96 -12.62
CA ILE A 389 0.59 -2.67 -13.30
C ILE A 389 1.93 -2.08 -12.84
N PRO A 390 3.02 -2.88 -12.75
CA PRO A 390 4.36 -2.36 -12.47
C PRO A 390 4.79 -1.29 -13.49
N MET A 391 5.61 -0.33 -13.07
CA MET A 391 6.09 0.71 -13.99
C MET A 391 7.15 0.15 -14.95
N LEU A 392 7.16 0.63 -16.19
CA LEU A 392 8.15 0.27 -17.21
C LEU A 392 9.35 1.23 -17.26
N CYS A 393 9.41 2.20 -16.36
CA CYS A 393 10.54 3.11 -16.16
C CYS A 393 10.78 3.35 -14.66
N PRO A 394 11.96 3.88 -14.27
CA PRO A 394 12.20 4.33 -12.91
C PRO A 394 11.12 5.32 -12.43
N PRO A 395 10.54 5.14 -11.23
CA PRO A 395 9.48 6.01 -10.73
C PRO A 395 9.90 7.47 -10.61
N VAL A 396 8.91 8.37 -10.68
CA VAL A 396 9.12 9.78 -10.32
C VAL A 396 9.43 9.85 -8.82
N PRO A 397 10.54 10.50 -8.40
CA PRO A 397 10.90 10.54 -7.00
C PRO A 397 9.87 11.32 -6.19
N TRP A 398 9.51 10.79 -5.03
CA TRP A 398 8.80 11.49 -3.98
C TRP A 398 9.57 12.73 -3.56
N THR A 399 8.96 13.90 -3.79
CA THR A 399 9.45 15.21 -3.33
C THR A 399 8.53 15.83 -2.29
N SER A 400 7.29 15.37 -2.19
CA SER A 400 6.33 15.82 -1.19
C SER A 400 5.25 14.76 -0.93
N PRO A 401 4.41 14.91 0.11
CA PRO A 401 3.26 14.03 0.32
C PRO A 401 2.25 13.95 -0.85
N HIS A 402 2.33 14.88 -1.81
CA HIS A 402 1.41 15.03 -2.93
C HIS A 402 2.04 14.73 -4.30
N PHE A 403 3.34 14.47 -4.39
CA PHE A 403 4.03 14.30 -5.67
C PHE A 403 5.15 13.25 -5.59
N GLY A 404 5.02 12.21 -6.42
CA GLY A 404 5.93 11.07 -6.56
C GLY A 404 5.23 9.81 -7.06
N ALA A 405 5.99 8.73 -7.20
CA ALA A 405 5.58 7.42 -7.73
C ALA A 405 5.34 7.38 -9.25
N PHE A 406 4.09 7.50 -9.72
CA PHE A 406 3.75 7.42 -11.14
C PHE A 406 3.97 8.76 -11.87
N ILE A 407 4.01 8.75 -13.20
CA ILE A 407 4.22 9.97 -14.01
C ILE A 407 2.98 10.86 -13.98
N LEU A 408 1.81 10.27 -14.24
CA LEU A 408 0.53 10.96 -14.38
C LEU A 408 -0.44 10.59 -13.28
N ASN A 409 -0.48 9.34 -12.84
CA ASN A 409 -1.44 8.90 -11.82
C ASN A 409 -1.11 9.47 -10.43
N ASP A 410 -2.09 10.11 -9.79
CA ASP A 410 -1.92 10.57 -8.41
C ASP A 410 -1.74 9.40 -7.44
N THR A 411 -0.70 9.51 -6.62
CA THR A 411 -0.42 8.53 -5.57
C THR A 411 -0.39 9.24 -4.23
N LYS A 412 -1.10 8.66 -3.26
CA LYS A 412 -1.01 9.12 -1.87
C LYS A 412 0.24 8.52 -1.23
N LEU A 413 1.03 9.37 -0.56
CA LEU A 413 2.18 8.92 0.23
C LEU A 413 1.75 7.94 1.34
N MET A 414 0.71 8.31 2.10
CA MET A 414 0.09 7.43 3.11
C MET A 414 -1.21 6.80 2.59
N ARG A 415 -1.32 5.49 2.69
CA ARG A 415 -2.56 4.73 2.50
C ARG A 415 -3.51 5.01 3.65
N PHE A 416 -4.70 5.51 3.35
CA PHE A 416 -5.77 5.66 4.34
C PHE A 416 -7.13 5.35 3.73
N VAL A 417 -8.07 4.94 4.59
CA VAL A 417 -9.48 4.74 4.22
C VAL A 417 -10.14 6.10 4.05
N ASP A 418 -10.99 6.23 3.03
CA ASP A 418 -11.71 7.46 2.70
C ASP A 418 -12.33 8.11 3.94
N GLY A 419 -12.02 9.40 4.13
CA GLY A 419 -12.45 10.20 5.29
C GLY A 419 -11.46 10.32 6.44
N ALA A 420 -10.37 9.54 6.48
CA ALA A 420 -9.32 9.68 7.51
C ALA A 420 -8.27 10.76 7.16
N ILE A 421 -8.71 12.01 6.94
CA ILE A 421 -7.86 13.11 6.42
C ILE A 421 -6.76 13.61 7.37
N GLN A 422 -6.82 13.24 8.65
CA GLN A 422 -5.93 13.77 9.68
C GLN A 422 -4.45 13.50 9.41
N HIS A 423 -4.14 12.32 8.86
CA HIS A 423 -2.78 11.98 8.46
C HIS A 423 -2.26 12.95 7.41
N GLN A 424 -3.06 13.21 6.38
CA GLN A 424 -2.69 14.15 5.33
C GLN A 424 -2.50 15.56 5.90
N LEU A 425 -3.39 16.00 6.80
CA LEU A 425 -3.25 17.30 7.46
C LEU A 425 -1.96 17.40 8.29
N LEU A 426 -1.57 16.34 9.01
CA LEU A 426 -0.32 16.31 9.76
C LEU A 426 0.90 16.32 8.84
N LEU A 427 0.85 15.59 7.73
CA LEU A 427 1.90 15.62 6.70
C LEU A 427 2.04 17.02 6.09
N ASP A 428 0.93 17.70 5.81
CA ASP A 428 0.92 19.05 5.23
C ASP A 428 1.40 20.12 6.21
N GLN A 429 1.22 19.90 7.52
CA GLN A 429 1.70 20.79 8.58
C GLN A 429 3.17 20.52 8.94
N CYS A 430 3.68 19.32 8.64
CA CYS A 430 5.05 18.94 8.92
C CYS A 430 6.02 19.71 8.01
N PRO A 431 7.10 20.31 8.54
CA PRO A 431 8.15 20.86 7.71
C PRO A 431 8.71 19.78 6.77
N LEU A 432 8.71 20.04 5.46
CA LEU A 432 9.08 19.04 4.45
C LEU A 432 10.47 18.42 4.67
N VAL A 433 11.41 19.21 5.20
CA VAL A 433 12.77 18.77 5.57
C VAL A 433 12.80 17.59 6.56
N ASN A 434 11.77 17.46 7.40
CA ASN A 434 11.64 16.34 8.33
C ASN A 434 11.14 15.07 7.65
N LEU A 435 10.51 15.18 6.47
CA LEU A 435 10.03 14.05 5.70
C LEU A 435 11.08 13.53 4.70
N HIS A 436 12.13 14.31 4.38
CA HIS A 436 13.15 13.90 3.41
C HIS A 436 13.68 12.48 3.61
N PRO A 437 14.03 12.01 4.83
CA PRO A 437 14.48 10.62 5.04
C PRO A 437 13.47 9.57 4.56
N VAL A 438 12.19 9.82 4.82
CA VAL A 438 11.11 8.90 4.47
C VAL A 438 10.90 8.89 2.96
N LEU A 439 10.91 10.07 2.33
CA LEU A 439 10.77 10.21 0.88
C LEU A 439 11.94 9.55 0.15
N ASP A 440 13.18 9.79 0.60
CA ASP A 440 14.39 9.24 0.01
C ASP A 440 14.45 7.70 0.14
N ALA A 441 14.01 7.16 1.29
CA ALA A 441 13.91 5.71 1.47
C ALA A 441 12.87 5.07 0.53
N LEU A 442 11.70 5.69 0.36
CA LEU A 442 10.69 5.22 -0.60
C LEU A 442 11.18 5.29 -2.05
N ASN A 443 11.94 6.34 -2.39
CA ASN A 443 12.56 6.50 -3.71
C ASN A 443 13.56 5.39 -4.00
N GLN A 444 14.39 5.04 -3.02
CA GLN A 444 15.32 3.94 -3.15
C GLN A 444 14.62 2.60 -3.36
N LEU A 445 13.59 2.29 -2.56
CA LEU A 445 12.79 1.06 -2.73
C LEU A 445 12.11 1.02 -4.11
N GLY A 446 11.66 2.18 -4.60
CA GLY A 446 11.03 2.34 -5.91
C GLY A 446 11.98 2.18 -7.10
N ASN A 447 13.23 2.60 -6.96
CA ASN A 447 14.24 2.56 -8.02
C ASN A 447 14.86 1.17 -8.23
N CYS A 448 14.54 0.18 -7.40
CA CYS A 448 14.96 -1.20 -7.63
C CYS A 448 14.27 -1.76 -8.89
N ALA A 449 15.06 -2.10 -9.89
CA ALA A 449 14.61 -2.71 -11.14
C ALA A 449 14.43 -4.23 -10.99
N TRP A 450 13.36 -4.77 -11.55
CA TRP A 450 12.96 -6.18 -11.45
C TRP A 450 12.78 -6.82 -12.83
N LYS A 451 12.97 -8.13 -12.89
CA LYS A 451 12.69 -8.98 -14.06
C LYS A 451 12.01 -10.29 -13.63
N ILE A 452 11.39 -10.98 -14.58
CA ILE A 452 10.74 -12.28 -14.33
C ILE A 452 11.74 -13.43 -14.39
N ASN A 453 11.64 -14.36 -13.43
CA ASN A 453 12.25 -15.68 -13.49
C ASN A 453 11.42 -16.59 -14.42
N GLN A 454 11.68 -16.51 -15.72
CA GLN A 454 10.85 -17.16 -16.74
C GLN A 454 10.72 -18.69 -16.56
N PRO A 455 11.79 -19.46 -16.29
CA PRO A 455 11.67 -20.91 -16.08
C PRO A 455 10.71 -21.28 -14.94
N VAL A 456 10.73 -20.53 -13.84
CA VAL A 456 9.84 -20.77 -12.70
C VAL A 456 8.41 -20.39 -13.05
N LEU A 457 8.21 -19.26 -13.74
CA LEU A 457 6.88 -18.84 -14.22
C LEU A 457 6.26 -19.89 -15.15
N ASP A 458 7.03 -20.51 -16.05
CA ASP A 458 6.55 -21.53 -16.98
C ASP A 458 6.05 -22.78 -16.26
N ILE A 459 6.78 -23.23 -15.24
CA ILE A 459 6.38 -24.37 -14.40
C ILE A 459 5.07 -24.03 -13.66
N ILE A 460 4.98 -22.84 -13.07
CA ILE A 460 3.77 -22.40 -12.35
C ILE A 460 2.56 -22.34 -13.29
N ILE A 461 2.70 -21.72 -14.47
CA ILE A 461 1.63 -21.62 -15.46
C ILE A 461 1.22 -23.00 -15.97
N SER A 462 2.18 -23.91 -16.15
CA SER A 462 1.92 -25.30 -16.54
C SER A 462 1.03 -26.01 -15.50
N ILE A 463 1.39 -25.95 -14.22
CA ILE A 463 0.58 -26.56 -13.14
C ILE A 463 -0.77 -25.85 -13.00
N PHE A 464 -0.79 -24.51 -13.14
CA PHE A 464 -2.02 -23.73 -13.09
C PHE A 464 -3.00 -24.14 -14.20
N ASN A 465 -2.52 -24.39 -15.42
CA ASN A 465 -3.36 -24.76 -16.55
C ASN A 465 -3.81 -26.23 -16.57
N ASP A 466 -3.14 -27.10 -15.82
CA ASP A 466 -3.58 -28.49 -15.61
C ASP A 466 -4.67 -28.56 -14.52
N LYS A 467 -4.34 -29.05 -13.31
CA LYS A 467 -5.30 -29.19 -12.20
C LYS A 467 -5.01 -28.28 -11.00
N GLY A 468 -4.00 -27.43 -11.09
CA GLY A 468 -3.44 -26.76 -9.92
C GLY A 468 -2.79 -27.76 -8.95
N ASN A 469 -2.29 -27.25 -7.84
CA ASN A 469 -1.72 -28.05 -6.76
C ASN A 469 -1.84 -27.28 -5.44
N GLU A 470 -2.80 -27.67 -4.59
CA GLU A 470 -3.05 -27.01 -3.31
C GLU A 470 -1.83 -27.05 -2.37
N LYS A 471 -0.97 -28.09 -2.45
CA LYS A 471 0.24 -28.16 -1.62
C LYS A 471 1.30 -27.14 -2.01
N LEU A 472 1.29 -26.71 -3.27
CA LEU A 472 2.20 -25.69 -3.81
C LEU A 472 1.53 -24.32 -3.93
N ASP A 473 0.41 -24.10 -3.25
CA ASP A 473 -0.38 -22.86 -3.32
C ASP A 473 -0.78 -22.44 -4.74
N ILE A 474 -0.92 -23.40 -5.68
CA ILE A 474 -1.47 -23.16 -7.00
C ILE A 474 -2.94 -23.56 -6.99
N PRO A 475 -3.88 -22.59 -7.06
CA PRO A 475 -5.30 -22.88 -6.87
C PRO A 475 -5.86 -23.74 -8.02
N PRO A 476 -6.60 -24.80 -7.70
CA PRO A 476 -7.22 -25.65 -8.71
C PRO A 476 -8.37 -24.93 -9.44
N PRO A 477 -8.70 -25.34 -10.68
CA PRO A 477 -9.87 -24.83 -11.39
C PRO A 477 -11.18 -25.30 -10.76
N ILE A 478 -12.28 -24.62 -11.07
CA ILE A 478 -13.63 -24.94 -10.53
C ILE A 478 -14.08 -26.36 -10.88
N SER A 479 -13.54 -26.96 -11.95
CA SER A 479 -13.81 -28.35 -12.32
C SER A 479 -13.38 -29.38 -11.26
N GLU A 480 -12.41 -29.02 -10.42
CA GLU A 480 -11.93 -29.84 -9.30
C GLU A 480 -12.66 -29.53 -7.98
N ALA A 481 -13.65 -28.63 -8.00
CA ALA A 481 -14.44 -28.32 -6.81
C ALA A 481 -15.24 -29.55 -6.35
N PRO A 482 -15.49 -29.70 -5.03
CA PRO A 482 -16.27 -30.83 -4.51
C PRO A 482 -17.60 -30.93 -5.24
N ARG A 483 -18.07 -32.13 -5.56
CA ARG A 483 -19.39 -32.26 -6.18
C ARG A 483 -20.47 -31.82 -5.20
N PRO A 484 -21.56 -31.18 -5.67
CA PRO A 484 -22.69 -30.91 -4.80
C PRO A 484 -23.18 -32.24 -4.20
N PRO A 485 -23.53 -32.28 -2.90
CA PRO A 485 -24.07 -33.49 -2.29
C PRO A 485 -25.27 -33.97 -3.10
N ALA A 486 -25.22 -35.24 -3.54
CA ALA A 486 -26.30 -35.82 -4.33
C ALA A 486 -27.52 -36.00 -3.41
N THR A 487 -28.64 -35.32 -3.66
CA THR A 487 -29.93 -35.79 -3.12
C THR A 487 -31.17 -35.17 -3.79
N PRO A 488 -32.30 -35.92 -3.79
CA PRO A 488 -33.52 -35.61 -4.53
C PRO A 488 -34.42 -34.63 -3.75
N GLY A 489 -34.88 -33.56 -4.40
CA GLY A 489 -35.97 -32.69 -3.91
C GLY A 489 -35.60 -31.23 -3.56
N ASN A 490 -36.63 -30.43 -3.31
CA ASN A 490 -36.54 -28.97 -3.06
C ASN A 490 -35.76 -28.62 -1.78
N TYR A 491 -34.94 -27.56 -1.82
CA TYR A 491 -34.11 -27.05 -0.70
C TYR A 491 -34.87 -26.85 0.63
N SER A 492 -36.19 -26.61 0.58
CA SER A 492 -37.04 -26.42 1.75
C SER A 492 -37.18 -27.68 2.62
N THR A 493 -37.09 -28.88 2.04
CA THR A 493 -37.26 -30.16 2.75
C THR A 493 -35.98 -30.70 3.38
N TRP A 494 -34.86 -30.00 3.22
CA TRP A 494 -33.56 -30.47 3.72
C TRP A 494 -33.44 -30.38 5.24
N ASN A 495 -32.82 -31.41 5.84
CA ASN A 495 -32.48 -31.42 7.25
C ASN A 495 -31.30 -30.47 7.57
N LYS A 496 -31.03 -30.23 8.87
CA LYS A 496 -29.96 -29.29 9.29
C LYS A 496 -28.57 -29.71 8.79
N SER A 497 -28.28 -31.01 8.76
CA SER A 497 -26.98 -31.53 8.32
C SER A 497 -26.76 -31.31 6.82
N GLN A 498 -27.76 -31.65 5.99
CA GLN A 498 -27.74 -31.43 4.54
C GLN A 498 -27.62 -29.94 4.18
N LYS A 499 -28.34 -29.07 4.90
CA LYS A 499 -28.20 -27.62 4.75
C LYS A 499 -26.79 -27.15 5.10
N HIS A 500 -26.20 -27.68 6.16
CA HIS A 500 -24.83 -27.36 6.56
C HIS A 500 -23.81 -27.82 5.52
N GLU A 501 -23.90 -29.06 5.06
CA GLU A 501 -23.03 -29.63 4.03
C GLU A 501 -23.06 -28.82 2.72
N PHE A 502 -24.26 -28.44 2.27
CA PHE A 502 -24.41 -27.61 1.08
C PHE A 502 -23.86 -26.19 1.26
N LEU A 503 -23.99 -25.60 2.45
CA LEU A 503 -23.38 -24.31 2.77
C LEU A 503 -21.85 -24.41 2.76
N LEU A 504 -21.28 -25.49 3.29
CA LEU A 504 -19.84 -25.76 3.24
C LEU A 504 -19.35 -25.95 1.81
N TYR A 505 -20.07 -26.71 0.99
CA TYR A 505 -19.81 -26.85 -0.44
C TYR A 505 -19.77 -25.49 -1.14
N LYS A 506 -20.83 -24.68 -0.98
CA LYS A 506 -20.88 -23.33 -1.59
C LYS A 506 -19.74 -22.43 -1.12
N LYS A 507 -19.39 -22.52 0.17
CA LYS A 507 -18.27 -21.77 0.75
C LYS A 507 -16.95 -22.19 0.10
N LYS A 508 -16.65 -23.48 0.03
CA LYS A 508 -15.42 -24.01 -0.56
C LYS A 508 -15.30 -23.65 -2.05
N THR A 509 -16.38 -23.79 -2.83
CA THR A 509 -16.38 -23.40 -4.25
C THR A 509 -16.13 -21.91 -4.45
N ALA A 510 -16.71 -21.06 -3.59
CA ALA A 510 -16.47 -19.62 -3.63
C ALA A 510 -15.01 -19.26 -3.26
N GLU A 511 -14.45 -19.90 -2.23
CA GLU A 511 -13.06 -19.71 -1.81
C GLU A 511 -12.08 -20.15 -2.91
N MET A 512 -12.31 -21.32 -3.53
CA MET A 512 -11.53 -21.80 -4.67
C MET A 512 -11.56 -20.82 -5.84
N HIS A 513 -12.75 -20.33 -6.22
CA HIS A 513 -12.89 -19.33 -7.28
C HIS A 513 -12.12 -18.04 -6.94
N SER A 514 -12.23 -17.53 -5.71
CA SER A 514 -11.52 -16.33 -5.28
C SER A 514 -10.01 -16.49 -5.36
N LEU A 515 -9.46 -17.60 -4.87
CA LEU A 515 -8.02 -17.88 -4.94
C LEU A 515 -7.56 -18.05 -6.39
N ARG A 516 -8.34 -18.76 -7.22
CA ARG A 516 -8.05 -18.96 -8.64
C ARG A 516 -7.97 -17.65 -9.41
N MET A 517 -8.91 -16.73 -9.18
CA MET A 517 -8.89 -15.41 -9.84
C MET A 517 -7.74 -14.52 -9.36
N ASP A 518 -7.41 -14.55 -8.07
CA ASP A 518 -6.25 -13.83 -7.54
C ASP A 518 -4.94 -14.31 -8.19
N ALA A 519 -4.74 -15.63 -8.28
CA ALA A 519 -3.61 -16.21 -8.99
C ALA A 519 -3.64 -15.91 -10.49
N LEU A 520 -4.81 -15.94 -11.13
CA LEU A 520 -4.97 -15.63 -12.55
C LEU A 520 -4.46 -14.22 -12.87
N TYR A 521 -4.86 -13.22 -12.07
CA TYR A 521 -4.43 -11.84 -12.28
C TYR A 521 -2.93 -11.69 -12.07
N LYS A 522 -2.38 -12.27 -11.00
CA LYS A 522 -0.93 -12.25 -10.72
C LYS A 522 -0.11 -12.85 -11.85
N LEU A 523 -0.46 -14.06 -12.29
CA LEU A 523 0.26 -14.78 -13.32
C LEU A 523 0.10 -14.13 -14.70
N SER A 524 -1.07 -13.57 -15.00
CA SER A 524 -1.28 -12.84 -16.25
C SER A 524 -0.47 -11.55 -16.32
N ILE A 525 -0.40 -10.79 -15.21
CA ILE A 525 0.45 -9.60 -15.12
C ILE A 525 1.93 -9.99 -15.22
N ALA A 526 2.36 -11.03 -14.51
CA ALA A 526 3.74 -11.54 -14.60
C ALA A 526 4.10 -11.98 -16.02
N ASN A 527 3.18 -12.67 -16.72
CA ASN A 527 3.38 -13.08 -18.11
C ASN A 527 3.39 -11.89 -19.08
N TYR A 528 2.62 -10.84 -18.82
CA TYR A 528 2.63 -9.60 -19.61
C TYR A 528 3.96 -8.85 -19.52
N VAL A 529 4.63 -8.88 -18.36
CA VAL A 529 5.95 -8.25 -18.15
C VAL A 529 7.11 -9.25 -18.26
N ARG A 530 6.88 -10.45 -18.81
CA ARG A 530 7.84 -11.57 -18.89
C ARG A 530 9.20 -11.18 -19.46
N ASP A 531 9.19 -10.40 -20.54
CA ASP A 531 10.39 -10.00 -21.30
C ASP A 531 10.77 -8.53 -21.06
N LYS A 532 10.25 -7.93 -19.98
CA LYS A 532 10.45 -6.52 -19.66
C LYS A 532 11.20 -6.36 -18.33
N VAL A 533 11.92 -5.25 -18.19
CA VAL A 533 12.33 -4.75 -16.88
C VAL A 533 11.26 -3.80 -16.36
N PHE A 534 10.97 -3.88 -15.07
CA PHE A 534 9.93 -3.07 -14.43
C PHE A 534 10.29 -2.66 -13.02
N TRP A 535 9.57 -1.67 -12.49
CA TRP A 535 9.78 -1.06 -11.19
C TRP A 535 8.51 -1.04 -10.35
N PHE A 536 8.68 -1.11 -9.03
CA PHE A 536 7.60 -1.04 -8.06
C PHE A 536 7.69 0.28 -7.29
N PRO A 537 6.98 1.36 -7.69
CA PRO A 537 6.88 2.53 -6.83
C PRO A 537 6.31 2.14 -5.46
N HIS A 538 6.84 2.70 -4.39
CA HIS A 538 6.40 2.41 -3.02
C HIS A 538 5.64 3.58 -2.41
N ASN A 539 4.70 3.27 -1.55
CA ASN A 539 4.05 4.17 -0.60
C ASN A 539 4.08 3.55 0.80
N MET A 540 3.33 4.10 1.76
CA MET A 540 3.35 3.62 3.14
C MET A 540 1.97 3.60 3.81
N ASP A 541 1.81 2.80 4.85
CA ASP A 541 0.64 2.90 5.75
C ASP A 541 0.82 4.04 6.77
N PHE A 542 -0.21 4.27 7.59
CA PHE A 542 -0.18 5.33 8.59
C PHE A 542 0.88 5.14 9.69
N ARG A 543 1.44 3.93 9.84
CA ARG A 543 2.50 3.62 10.81
C ARG A 543 3.89 3.81 10.22
N GLY A 544 3.97 4.09 8.91
CA GLY A 544 5.20 4.22 8.15
C GLY A 544 5.64 2.93 7.45
N ARG A 545 4.95 1.79 7.57
CA ARG A 545 5.37 0.56 6.88
C ARG A 545 5.21 0.74 5.37
N THR A 546 6.20 0.32 4.61
CA THR A 546 6.24 0.53 3.16
C THR A 546 5.58 -0.61 2.39
N TYR A 547 5.02 -0.27 1.22
CA TYR A 547 4.29 -1.19 0.36
C TYR A 547 4.40 -0.76 -1.12
N PRO A 548 4.60 -1.69 -2.07
CA PRO A 548 4.46 -1.44 -3.50
C PRO A 548 3.07 -0.91 -3.86
N CYS A 549 2.98 0.14 -4.68
CA CYS A 549 1.72 0.70 -5.14
C CYS A 549 0.90 -0.29 -6.00
N PRO A 550 1.49 -1.01 -6.99
CA PRO A 550 0.77 -2.04 -7.74
C PRO A 550 0.30 -3.19 -6.82
N PRO A 551 -1.02 -3.43 -6.69
CA PRO A 551 -1.54 -4.28 -5.61
C PRO A 551 -1.54 -5.77 -5.93
N TYR A 552 -1.59 -6.15 -7.22
CA TYR A 552 -1.80 -7.54 -7.62
C TYR A 552 -0.49 -8.34 -7.60
N PHE A 553 0.50 -7.89 -8.36
CA PHE A 553 1.79 -8.57 -8.55
C PHE A 553 2.92 -7.72 -7.97
N ASN A 554 3.61 -8.20 -6.94
CA ASN A 554 4.75 -7.53 -6.28
C ASN A 554 5.48 -8.47 -5.28
N HIS A 555 6.68 -8.10 -4.84
CA HIS A 555 7.53 -8.92 -3.95
C HIS A 555 7.01 -9.10 -2.51
N LEU A 556 5.99 -8.35 -2.09
CA LEU A 556 5.30 -8.58 -0.80
C LEU A 556 4.30 -9.75 -0.87
N GLY A 557 4.08 -10.32 -2.06
CA GLY A 557 3.20 -11.47 -2.30
C GLY A 557 3.62 -12.76 -1.58
N ASN A 558 2.93 -13.85 -1.92
CA ASN A 558 3.21 -15.20 -1.43
C ASN A 558 4.48 -15.80 -2.08
N ASP A 559 4.88 -16.99 -1.64
CA ASP A 559 6.04 -17.75 -2.15
C ASP A 559 6.11 -17.78 -3.68
N VAL A 560 5.01 -18.14 -4.35
CA VAL A 560 4.86 -18.12 -5.81
C VAL A 560 5.30 -16.79 -6.43
N THR A 561 4.83 -15.68 -5.86
CA THR A 561 5.11 -14.34 -6.40
C THR A 561 6.57 -13.94 -6.17
N ARG A 562 7.16 -14.32 -5.04
CA ARG A 562 8.55 -14.02 -4.72
C ARG A 562 9.52 -14.82 -5.58
N ALA A 563 9.23 -16.08 -5.82
CA ALA A 563 10.06 -16.98 -6.62
C ALA A 563 10.21 -16.56 -8.10
N ILE A 564 9.20 -15.87 -8.64
CA ILE A 564 9.22 -15.38 -10.02
C ILE A 564 9.85 -14.01 -10.19
N LEU A 565 10.28 -13.35 -9.12
CA LEU A 565 10.89 -12.02 -9.15
C LEU A 565 12.40 -12.10 -8.92
N LEU A 566 13.18 -11.50 -9.83
CA LEU A 566 14.63 -11.35 -9.72
C LEU A 566 15.02 -9.88 -9.84
N PHE A 567 16.18 -9.50 -9.33
CA PHE A 567 16.74 -8.19 -9.64
C PHE A 567 17.09 -8.11 -11.13
N ALA A 568 16.69 -7.02 -11.79
CA ALA A 568 17.03 -6.83 -13.20
C ALA A 568 18.55 -6.67 -13.37
N GLU A 569 19.17 -5.88 -12.49
CA GLU A 569 20.62 -5.72 -12.40
C GLU A 569 21.24 -6.94 -11.70
N GLY A 570 22.21 -7.57 -12.36
CA GLY A 570 22.97 -8.69 -11.81
C GLY A 570 24.26 -8.22 -11.13
N ARG A 571 24.75 -8.99 -10.16
CA ARG A 571 26.06 -8.75 -9.53
C ARG A 571 26.88 -10.05 -9.52
N PRO A 572 28.21 -10.00 -9.70
CA PRO A 572 29.05 -11.19 -9.55
C PRO A 572 28.92 -11.75 -8.14
N LEU A 573 28.94 -13.07 -7.97
CA LEU A 573 28.83 -13.70 -6.65
C LEU A 573 30.02 -13.35 -5.74
N GLY A 574 31.20 -13.15 -6.32
CA GLY A 574 32.44 -13.01 -5.57
C GLY A 574 32.77 -14.26 -4.74
N PRO A 575 33.70 -14.17 -3.79
CA PRO A 575 34.25 -15.34 -3.11
C PRO A 575 33.26 -16.06 -2.19
N LYS A 576 32.21 -15.37 -1.70
CA LYS A 576 31.23 -15.90 -0.73
C LYS A 576 29.80 -15.96 -1.26
N GLY A 577 29.53 -15.45 -2.46
CA GLY A 577 28.15 -15.35 -2.95
C GLY A 577 27.50 -16.73 -3.13
N LEU A 578 28.24 -17.73 -3.61
CA LEU A 578 27.72 -19.09 -3.74
C LEU A 578 27.38 -19.71 -2.38
N ASP A 579 28.19 -19.45 -1.36
CA ASP A 579 27.93 -19.91 0.01
C ASP A 579 26.67 -19.24 0.58
N TRP A 580 26.49 -17.94 0.34
CA TRP A 580 25.27 -17.23 0.72
C TRP A 580 24.03 -17.76 0.01
N LEU A 581 24.12 -18.12 -1.27
CA LEU A 581 23.01 -18.78 -1.98
C LEU A 581 22.67 -20.14 -1.35
N LYS A 582 23.67 -20.96 -1.03
CA LYS A 582 23.48 -22.26 -0.36
C LYS A 582 22.85 -22.12 1.02
N ILE A 583 23.35 -21.20 1.85
CA ILE A 583 22.78 -20.89 3.16
C ILE A 583 21.33 -20.41 3.00
N HIS A 584 21.09 -19.54 2.03
CA HIS A 584 19.75 -19.03 1.73
C HIS A 584 18.79 -20.14 1.32
N LEU A 585 19.22 -21.08 0.46
CA LEU A 585 18.42 -22.25 0.12
C LEU A 585 18.02 -23.03 1.37
N ILE A 586 18.98 -23.34 2.26
CA ILE A 586 18.67 -24.07 3.49
C ILE A 586 17.71 -23.30 4.39
N ASN A 587 17.84 -21.97 4.47
CA ASN A 587 16.87 -21.13 5.17
C ASN A 587 15.44 -21.30 4.60
N LEU A 588 15.29 -21.31 3.28
CA LEU A 588 14.01 -21.52 2.57
C LEU A 588 13.45 -22.93 2.80
N THR A 589 14.30 -23.94 2.97
CA THR A 589 13.83 -25.31 3.26
C THR A 589 13.08 -25.41 4.58
N GLY A 590 13.45 -24.55 5.52
CA GLY A 590 13.02 -24.61 6.90
C GLY A 590 13.76 -25.65 7.77
N LEU A 591 14.69 -26.39 7.17
CA LEU A 591 15.59 -27.30 7.87
C LEU A 591 16.72 -26.52 8.55
N LYS A 592 17.39 -27.14 9.51
CA LYS A 592 18.59 -26.60 10.18
C LYS A 592 18.43 -25.20 10.81
N LYS A 593 17.19 -24.77 11.14
CA LYS A 593 16.89 -23.45 11.76
C LYS A 593 17.64 -23.19 13.07
N LYS A 594 17.99 -24.25 13.80
CA LYS A 594 18.69 -24.18 15.10
C LYS A 594 20.22 -24.26 14.97
N ASN A 595 20.72 -24.54 13.77
CA ASN A 595 22.12 -24.78 13.50
C ASN A 595 22.82 -23.50 13.07
N ALA A 596 24.15 -23.49 13.22
CA ALA A 596 24.97 -22.37 12.78
C ALA A 596 24.98 -22.21 11.25
N LEU A 597 25.36 -21.03 10.76
CA LEU A 597 25.43 -20.77 9.30
C LEU A 597 26.39 -21.75 8.60
N GLN A 598 27.50 -22.10 9.24
CA GLN A 598 28.48 -23.05 8.72
C GLN A 598 27.87 -24.46 8.54
N GLU A 599 27.11 -24.95 9.52
CA GLU A 599 26.42 -26.24 9.44
C GLU A 599 25.31 -26.24 8.37
N ARG A 600 24.67 -25.08 8.11
CA ARG A 600 23.72 -24.94 7.00
C ARG A 600 24.43 -25.06 5.66
N LEU A 601 25.58 -24.42 5.52
CA LEU A 601 26.40 -24.51 4.30
C LEU A 601 26.90 -25.94 4.06
N GLU A 602 27.40 -26.61 5.10
CA GLU A 602 27.83 -28.02 5.04
C GLU A 602 26.69 -28.92 4.60
N TYR A 603 25.51 -28.77 5.20
CA TYR A 603 24.32 -29.54 4.81
C TYR A 603 23.92 -29.27 3.35
N ALA A 604 24.00 -28.03 2.87
CA ALA A 604 23.73 -27.72 1.46
C ALA A 604 24.70 -28.43 0.51
N ASN A 605 25.97 -28.57 0.90
CA ASN A 605 26.96 -29.32 0.13
C ASN A 605 26.69 -30.83 0.16
N GLU A 606 26.21 -31.38 1.28
CA GLU A 606 25.81 -32.80 1.39
C GLU A 606 24.65 -33.16 0.46
N ILE A 607 23.66 -32.27 0.31
CA ILE A 607 22.46 -32.51 -0.52
C ILE A 607 22.58 -31.94 -1.94
N MET A 608 23.79 -31.62 -2.41
CA MET A 608 23.99 -30.96 -3.71
C MET A 608 23.35 -31.72 -4.88
N GLU A 609 23.30 -33.06 -4.83
CA GLU A 609 22.61 -33.86 -5.85
C GLU A 609 21.09 -33.64 -5.87
N GLU A 610 20.44 -33.44 -4.72
CA GLU A 610 19.01 -33.10 -4.64
C GLU A 610 18.72 -31.70 -5.20
N ILE A 611 19.66 -30.77 -4.96
CA ILE A 611 19.58 -29.40 -5.45
C ILE A 611 19.67 -29.39 -6.98
N LEU A 612 20.65 -30.11 -7.54
CA LEU A 612 20.82 -30.21 -8.99
C LEU A 612 19.65 -30.96 -9.66
N ASP A 613 19.18 -32.07 -9.08
CA ASP A 613 18.01 -32.80 -9.58
C ASP A 613 16.75 -31.94 -9.58
N SER A 614 16.53 -31.16 -8.51
CA SER A 614 15.40 -30.23 -8.41
C SER A 614 15.47 -29.12 -9.48
N ALA A 615 16.68 -28.64 -9.80
CA ALA A 615 16.89 -27.62 -10.82
C ALA A 615 16.68 -28.17 -12.24
N ASP A 616 17.15 -29.38 -12.53
CA ASP A 616 17.13 -29.98 -13.87
C ASP A 616 15.78 -30.65 -14.21
N HIS A 617 15.19 -31.32 -13.23
CA HIS A 617 14.00 -32.15 -13.40
C HIS A 617 12.90 -31.79 -12.37
N PRO A 618 12.44 -30.53 -12.32
CA PRO A 618 11.57 -30.03 -11.25
C PRO A 618 10.24 -30.79 -11.11
N LEU A 619 9.68 -31.29 -12.21
CA LEU A 619 8.40 -32.02 -12.24
C LEU A 619 8.53 -33.53 -12.48
N THR A 620 9.72 -34.02 -12.84
CA THR A 620 9.94 -35.42 -13.26
C THR A 620 10.98 -36.16 -12.43
N GLY A 621 11.86 -35.44 -11.71
CA GLY A 621 12.88 -36.00 -10.83
C GLY A 621 12.36 -36.39 -9.45
N ARG A 622 13.20 -36.26 -8.44
CA ARG A 622 12.93 -36.62 -7.03
C ARG A 622 12.03 -35.62 -6.31
N LYS A 623 11.88 -34.41 -6.87
CA LYS A 623 10.95 -33.36 -6.37
C LYS A 623 11.20 -32.96 -4.92
N TRP A 624 12.46 -33.00 -4.48
CA TRP A 624 12.86 -32.64 -3.12
C TRP A 624 12.34 -31.25 -2.72
N TRP A 625 12.45 -30.28 -3.62
CA TRP A 625 11.98 -28.90 -3.42
C TRP A 625 10.48 -28.77 -3.08
N MET A 626 9.62 -29.73 -3.45
CA MET A 626 8.18 -29.63 -3.20
C MET A 626 7.82 -29.84 -1.71
N ASN A 627 8.75 -30.37 -0.91
CA ASN A 627 8.51 -30.73 0.49
C ASN A 627 9.17 -29.75 1.49
N THR A 628 9.48 -28.52 1.05
CA THR A 628 10.10 -27.48 1.87
C THR A 628 9.08 -26.46 2.40
N ASP A 629 9.48 -25.62 3.37
CA ASP A 629 8.64 -24.52 3.88
C ASP A 629 8.26 -23.49 2.79
N GLU A 630 9.20 -23.10 1.92
CA GLU A 630 9.00 -22.12 0.83
C GLU A 630 9.39 -22.75 -0.54
N PRO A 631 8.54 -23.64 -1.10
CA PRO A 631 8.91 -24.51 -2.21
C PRO A 631 9.31 -23.79 -3.50
N TRP A 632 8.60 -22.74 -3.90
CA TRP A 632 8.90 -22.04 -5.16
C TRP A 632 10.20 -21.24 -5.07
N GLN A 633 10.42 -20.53 -3.97
CA GLN A 633 11.69 -19.85 -3.74
C GLN A 633 12.84 -20.85 -3.64
N ALA A 634 12.64 -22.02 -3.00
CA ALA A 634 13.64 -23.07 -2.94
C ALA A 634 14.00 -23.61 -4.33
N LEU A 635 13.01 -23.88 -5.18
CA LEU A 635 13.23 -24.28 -6.58
C LEU A 635 14.01 -23.22 -7.36
N ALA A 636 13.60 -21.96 -7.24
CA ALA A 636 14.25 -20.84 -7.91
C ALA A 636 15.72 -20.69 -7.46
N CYS A 637 16.00 -20.90 -6.17
CA CYS A 637 17.35 -20.88 -5.62
C CYS A 637 18.18 -22.10 -6.05
N CYS A 638 17.58 -23.30 -6.12
CA CYS A 638 18.23 -24.49 -6.70
C CYS A 638 18.69 -24.24 -8.14
N MET A 639 17.84 -23.61 -8.97
CA MET A 639 18.18 -23.25 -10.34
C MET A 639 19.34 -22.25 -10.40
N GLU A 640 19.39 -21.25 -9.51
CA GLU A 640 20.50 -20.29 -9.46
C GLU A 640 21.82 -20.96 -9.02
N ILE A 641 21.78 -21.81 -7.97
CA ILE A 641 22.95 -22.56 -7.50
C ILE A 641 23.47 -23.50 -8.58
N ALA A 642 22.58 -24.18 -9.31
CA ALA A 642 22.96 -25.07 -10.41
C ALA A 642 23.69 -24.30 -11.52
N LYS A 643 23.17 -23.13 -11.94
CA LYS A 643 23.83 -22.27 -12.93
C LYS A 643 25.19 -21.76 -12.45
N ALA A 644 25.26 -21.27 -11.21
CA ALA A 644 26.51 -20.78 -10.62
C ALA A 644 27.56 -21.89 -10.50
N SER A 645 27.17 -23.08 -10.02
CA SER A 645 28.09 -24.21 -9.79
C SER A 645 28.59 -24.83 -11.09
N ARG A 646 27.85 -24.71 -12.19
CA ARG A 646 28.22 -25.17 -13.53
C ARG A 646 28.97 -24.12 -14.35
N SER A 647 29.08 -22.89 -13.85
CA SER A 647 29.84 -21.83 -14.52
C SER A 647 31.36 -22.09 -14.42
N PRO A 648 32.17 -21.63 -15.39
CA PRO A 648 33.62 -21.84 -15.36
C PRO A 648 34.30 -21.25 -14.12
N ASP A 649 33.81 -20.11 -13.64
CA ASP A 649 34.22 -19.47 -12.39
C ASP A 649 32.97 -19.03 -11.62
N PRO A 650 32.57 -19.78 -10.58
CA PRO A 650 31.41 -19.43 -9.75
C PRO A 650 31.51 -18.05 -9.10
N ALA A 651 32.71 -17.53 -8.83
CA ALA A 651 32.85 -16.20 -8.24
C ALA A 651 32.54 -15.07 -9.24
N ALA A 652 32.80 -15.29 -10.53
CA ALA A 652 32.49 -14.35 -11.61
C ALA A 652 31.05 -14.48 -12.15
N TYR A 653 30.31 -15.53 -11.77
CA TYR A 653 28.91 -15.71 -12.18
C TYR A 653 28.05 -14.52 -11.75
N ILE A 654 27.36 -13.92 -12.73
CA ILE A 654 26.45 -12.79 -12.51
C ILE A 654 25.11 -13.31 -12.01
N SER A 655 24.86 -13.15 -10.71
CA SER A 655 23.64 -13.57 -10.05
C SER A 655 22.63 -12.43 -10.00
N HIS A 656 21.38 -12.76 -10.30
CA HIS A 656 20.23 -11.86 -10.19
C HIS A 656 19.34 -12.19 -8.98
N PHE A 657 19.60 -13.33 -8.35
CA PHE A 657 18.77 -13.87 -7.27
C PHE A 657 18.90 -13.04 -5.99
N PRO A 658 17.77 -12.56 -5.40
CA PRO A 658 17.77 -11.88 -4.11
C PRO A 658 18.05 -12.86 -2.97
N VAL A 659 18.91 -12.47 -2.03
CA VAL A 659 19.16 -13.22 -0.78
C VAL A 659 18.54 -12.49 0.40
N HIS A 660 17.79 -13.22 1.22
CA HIS A 660 16.98 -12.66 2.30
C HIS A 660 17.67 -12.82 3.66
N GLN A 661 17.59 -11.80 4.51
CA GLN A 661 17.97 -11.84 5.92
C GLN A 661 16.80 -11.32 6.76
N ASP A 662 16.32 -12.12 7.70
CA ASP A 662 15.09 -11.85 8.46
C ASP A 662 15.36 -11.72 9.97
N GLY A 663 14.60 -10.85 10.63
CA GLY A 663 14.65 -10.67 12.08
C GLY A 663 13.96 -11.83 12.81
N SER A 664 14.65 -12.48 13.76
CA SER A 664 14.14 -13.69 14.45
C SER A 664 12.80 -13.50 15.19
N CYS A 665 12.48 -12.26 15.58
CA CYS A 665 11.15 -11.75 15.91
C CYS A 665 11.27 -10.24 16.10
N ASN A 666 11.19 -9.47 15.02
CA ASN A 666 11.63 -8.07 15.01
C ASN A 666 10.88 -7.21 16.06
N GLY A 667 9.58 -7.42 16.26
CA GLY A 667 8.84 -6.74 17.32
C GLY A 667 9.42 -6.94 18.73
N LEU A 668 9.83 -8.16 19.09
CA LEU A 668 10.50 -8.43 20.37
C LEU A 668 11.93 -7.89 20.40
N GLN A 669 12.65 -7.86 19.26
CA GLN A 669 13.96 -7.22 19.17
C GLN A 669 13.87 -5.73 19.53
N HIS A 670 12.89 -5.01 18.98
CA HIS A 670 12.65 -3.61 19.36
C HIS A 670 12.29 -3.45 20.83
N TYR A 671 11.42 -4.29 21.39
CA TYR A 671 11.08 -4.20 22.82
C TYR A 671 12.27 -4.49 23.73
N ALA A 672 13.06 -5.53 23.44
CA ALA A 672 14.25 -5.86 24.21
C ALA A 672 15.29 -4.74 24.15
N ALA A 673 15.44 -4.08 22.99
CA ALA A 673 16.32 -2.94 22.84
C ALA A 673 15.84 -1.68 23.57
N LEU A 674 14.53 -1.36 23.53
CA LEU A 674 13.92 -0.26 24.27
C LEU A 674 14.03 -0.46 25.78
N GLY A 675 13.73 -1.67 26.26
CA GLY A 675 13.77 -2.02 27.67
C GLY A 675 15.16 -2.36 28.20
N ARG A 676 16.18 -2.48 27.34
CA ARG A 676 17.50 -3.05 27.68
C ARG A 676 17.39 -4.36 28.44
N ASP A 677 16.48 -5.23 28.01
CA ASP A 677 16.19 -6.53 28.63
C ASP A 677 17.22 -7.57 28.20
N LEU A 678 18.06 -8.05 29.12
CA LEU A 678 19.14 -9.00 28.81
C LEU A 678 18.60 -10.36 28.39
N ILE A 679 17.63 -10.92 29.12
CA ILE A 679 17.05 -12.24 28.83
C ILE A 679 16.28 -12.17 27.52
N GLY A 680 15.50 -11.09 27.35
CA GLY A 680 14.83 -10.81 26.10
C GLY A 680 15.79 -10.72 24.93
N ALA A 681 16.87 -9.94 25.08
CA ALA A 681 17.91 -9.73 24.05
C ALA A 681 18.62 -11.02 23.64
N MET A 682 18.91 -11.93 24.58
CA MET A 682 19.44 -13.26 24.26
C MET A 682 18.44 -14.07 23.45
N SER A 683 17.18 -14.11 23.89
CA SER A 683 16.13 -14.93 23.26
C SER A 683 15.83 -14.56 21.79
N VAL A 684 16.12 -13.32 21.40
CA VAL A 684 15.86 -12.78 20.04
C VAL A 684 17.12 -12.36 19.29
N ASN A 685 18.26 -12.94 19.65
CA ASN A 685 19.54 -12.80 18.93
C ASN A 685 20.09 -11.36 18.88
N LEU A 686 19.77 -10.51 19.85
CA LEU A 686 20.48 -9.23 20.02
C LEU A 686 21.85 -9.42 20.69
N MET A 687 22.00 -10.48 21.48
CA MET A 687 23.29 -10.90 22.02
C MET A 687 24.00 -11.86 21.05
N PRO A 688 25.31 -11.71 20.83
CA PRO A 688 26.10 -12.65 20.04
C PRO A 688 26.03 -14.05 20.64
N CYS A 689 25.75 -15.04 19.80
CA CYS A 689 25.73 -16.45 20.14
C CYS A 689 26.32 -17.26 18.99
N ASN A 690 26.88 -18.44 19.28
CA ASN A 690 27.44 -19.32 18.25
C ASN A 690 26.35 -20.01 17.41
N VAL A 691 25.17 -20.21 18.01
CA VAL A 691 23.98 -20.79 17.39
C VAL A 691 22.78 -19.85 17.54
N PRO A 692 21.84 -19.86 16.58
CA PRO A 692 20.65 -19.02 16.64
C PRO A 692 19.76 -19.40 17.83
N GLN A 693 19.33 -18.40 18.59
CA GLN A 693 18.33 -18.54 19.64
C GLN A 693 16.93 -18.49 19.04
N ASP A 694 16.05 -19.37 19.53
CA ASP A 694 14.71 -19.56 18.99
C ASP A 694 13.67 -19.31 20.07
N VAL A 695 13.27 -18.03 20.23
CA VAL A 695 12.27 -17.60 21.22
C VAL A 695 11.00 -18.48 21.21
N TYR A 696 10.60 -18.98 20.04
CA TYR A 696 9.43 -19.84 19.90
C TYR A 696 9.61 -21.20 20.57
N SER A 697 10.81 -21.80 20.46
CA SER A 697 11.12 -23.05 21.17
C SER A 697 11.18 -22.82 22.68
N VAL A 698 11.78 -21.70 23.12
CA VAL A 698 11.86 -21.36 24.55
C VAL A 698 10.47 -21.19 25.15
N VAL A 699 9.59 -20.43 24.49
CA VAL A 699 8.19 -20.27 24.94
C VAL A 699 7.43 -21.60 24.91
N ALA A 700 7.63 -22.44 23.88
CA ALA A 700 7.00 -23.76 23.82
C ALA A 700 7.42 -24.65 24.99
N GLN A 701 8.71 -24.66 25.34
CA GLN A 701 9.23 -25.39 26.50
C GLN A 701 8.64 -24.86 27.81
N GLN A 702 8.56 -23.54 27.98
CA GLN A 702 7.94 -22.95 29.17
C GLN A 702 6.45 -23.31 29.30
N VAL A 703 5.72 -23.32 28.18
CA VAL A 703 4.31 -23.75 28.15
C VAL A 703 4.17 -25.23 28.48
N GLU A 704 5.10 -26.07 28.02
CA GLU A 704 5.13 -27.49 28.36
C GLU A 704 5.39 -27.72 29.85
N GLU A 705 6.25 -26.92 30.49
CA GLU A 705 6.45 -26.97 31.94
C GLU A 705 5.20 -26.58 32.72
N PHE A 706 4.49 -25.53 32.29
CA PHE A 706 3.20 -25.15 32.89
C PHE A 706 2.16 -26.26 32.70
N ARG A 707 2.09 -26.84 31.50
CA ARG A 707 1.22 -27.99 31.20
C ARG A 707 1.52 -29.17 32.10
N LYS A 708 2.79 -29.52 32.29
CA LYS A 708 3.20 -30.63 33.16
C LYS A 708 2.76 -30.40 34.62
N LYS A 709 3.01 -29.20 35.16
CA LYS A 709 2.57 -28.83 36.53
C LYS A 709 1.06 -28.90 36.69
N ASP A 710 0.30 -28.37 35.72
CA ASP A 710 -1.16 -28.41 35.77
C ASP A 710 -1.71 -29.85 35.60
N ALA A 711 -1.04 -30.68 34.79
CA ALA A 711 -1.39 -32.09 34.61
C ALA A 711 -1.17 -32.91 35.90
N GLU A 712 -0.09 -32.64 36.63
CA GLU A 712 0.21 -33.21 37.95
C GLU A 712 -0.83 -32.77 39.01
N GLN A 713 -1.39 -31.57 38.86
CA GLN A 713 -2.50 -31.06 39.69
C GLN A 713 -3.89 -31.58 39.27
N GLY A 714 -3.96 -32.50 38.31
CA GLY A 714 -5.22 -33.12 37.87
C GLY A 714 -6.02 -32.32 36.84
N VAL A 715 -5.43 -31.31 36.19
CA VAL A 715 -6.11 -30.55 35.12
C VAL A 715 -6.22 -31.44 33.86
N LYS A 716 -7.43 -31.94 33.57
CA LYS A 716 -7.71 -32.88 32.46
C LYS A 716 -7.17 -32.40 31.11
N ILE A 717 -7.40 -31.13 30.74
CA ILE A 717 -6.96 -30.61 29.44
C ILE A 717 -5.43 -30.56 29.33
N ALA A 718 -4.72 -30.33 30.44
CA ALA A 718 -3.27 -30.34 30.46
C ALA A 718 -2.70 -31.75 30.25
N GLN A 719 -3.40 -32.79 30.72
CA GLN A 719 -3.05 -34.19 30.45
C GLN A 719 -3.27 -34.55 28.98
N VAL A 720 -4.41 -34.15 28.39
CA VAL A 720 -4.70 -34.35 26.95
C VAL A 720 -3.66 -33.70 26.04
N LEU A 721 -3.14 -32.54 26.45
CA LEU A 721 -2.15 -31.77 25.68
C LEU A 721 -0.73 -32.35 25.70
N GLN A 722 -0.49 -33.46 26.40
CA GLN A 722 0.84 -34.10 26.45
C GLN A 722 1.31 -34.50 25.04
N GLY A 723 2.49 -34.01 24.65
CA GLY A 723 3.07 -34.28 23.32
C GLY A 723 2.60 -33.34 22.19
N PHE A 724 1.58 -32.50 22.43
CA PHE A 724 1.04 -31.59 21.41
C PHE A 724 1.57 -30.15 21.51
N VAL A 725 2.28 -29.80 22.58
CA VAL A 725 2.92 -28.48 22.74
C VAL A 725 4.18 -28.43 21.87
N SER A 726 4.10 -27.75 20.72
CA SER A 726 5.20 -27.63 19.78
C SER A 726 5.47 -26.19 19.36
N ARG A 727 6.67 -25.94 18.82
CA ARG A 727 7.06 -24.66 18.21
C ARG A 727 6.02 -24.19 17.19
N LYS A 728 5.53 -25.09 16.32
CA LYS A 728 4.57 -24.77 15.25
C LYS A 728 3.24 -24.24 15.82
N VAL A 729 2.79 -24.81 16.94
CA VAL A 729 1.52 -24.43 17.61
C VAL A 729 1.61 -23.03 18.23
N VAL A 730 2.74 -22.69 18.87
CA VAL A 730 2.88 -21.39 19.56
C VAL A 730 3.43 -20.25 18.70
N LYS A 731 4.17 -20.56 17.61
CA LYS A 731 4.93 -19.58 16.80
C LYS A 731 4.08 -18.37 16.40
N GLN A 732 2.91 -18.60 15.79
CA GLN A 732 2.08 -17.52 15.27
C GLN A 732 1.58 -16.61 16.39
N THR A 733 1.21 -17.17 17.54
CA THR A 733 0.73 -16.39 18.68
C THR A 733 1.86 -15.59 19.31
N VAL A 734 3.03 -16.19 19.54
CA VAL A 734 4.20 -15.45 20.06
C VAL A 734 4.58 -14.29 19.13
N MET A 735 4.62 -14.54 17.82
CA MET A 735 4.93 -13.53 16.80
C MET A 735 3.90 -12.38 16.77
N THR A 736 2.62 -12.67 17.00
CA THR A 736 1.56 -11.67 16.83
C THR A 736 1.12 -10.98 18.12
N VAL A 737 1.46 -11.53 19.30
CA VAL A 737 1.18 -10.90 20.60
C VAL A 737 1.89 -9.55 20.74
N VAL A 738 3.14 -9.45 20.28
CA VAL A 738 3.86 -8.15 20.26
C VAL A 738 3.22 -7.12 19.33
N TYR A 739 2.43 -7.59 18.37
CA TYR A 739 1.64 -6.77 17.45
C TYR A 739 0.17 -6.62 17.88
N GLY A 740 -0.14 -6.88 19.15
CA GLY A 740 -1.44 -6.56 19.76
C GLY A 740 -2.51 -7.63 19.63
N VAL A 741 -2.14 -8.87 19.26
CA VAL A 741 -3.09 -9.99 19.32
C VAL A 741 -3.55 -10.22 20.76
N THR A 742 -4.87 -10.33 20.93
CA THR A 742 -5.51 -10.63 22.22
C THR A 742 -5.60 -12.14 22.44
N ARG A 743 -5.93 -12.58 23.66
CA ARG A 743 -6.19 -14.01 23.94
C ARG A 743 -7.24 -14.62 23.01
N TYR A 744 -8.24 -13.86 22.57
CA TYR A 744 -9.23 -14.33 21.60
C TYR A 744 -8.60 -14.64 20.24
N GLY A 745 -7.80 -13.70 19.71
CA GLY A 745 -7.10 -13.88 18.44
C GLY A 745 -6.05 -15.00 18.51
N GLY A 746 -5.27 -15.05 19.60
CA GLY A 746 -4.29 -16.10 19.85
C GLY A 746 -4.93 -17.48 19.96
N ARG A 747 -6.08 -17.60 20.63
CA ARG A 747 -6.86 -18.85 20.71
C ARG A 747 -7.21 -19.37 19.32
N LEU A 748 -7.72 -18.52 18.44
CA LEU A 748 -8.08 -18.90 17.07
C LEU A 748 -6.87 -19.37 16.26
N GLN A 749 -5.70 -18.73 16.44
CA GLN A 749 -4.45 -19.16 15.79
C GLN A 749 -4.00 -20.54 16.29
N ILE A 750 -4.01 -20.76 17.60
CA ILE A 750 -3.66 -22.04 18.20
C ILE A 750 -4.65 -23.13 17.79
N GLU A 751 -5.95 -22.83 17.82
CA GLU A 751 -7.01 -23.75 17.36
C GLU A 751 -6.78 -24.18 15.91
N LYS A 752 -6.42 -23.24 15.02
CA LYS A 752 -6.09 -23.56 13.63
C LYS A 752 -4.90 -24.53 13.54
N ARG A 753 -3.85 -24.31 14.33
CA ARG A 753 -2.66 -25.18 14.33
C ARG A 753 -2.92 -26.56 14.94
N LEU A 754 -3.77 -26.66 15.95
CA LEU A 754 -4.18 -27.95 16.52
C LEU A 754 -5.03 -28.76 15.55
N LYS A 755 -5.90 -28.11 14.75
CA LYS A 755 -6.69 -28.77 13.69
C LYS A 755 -5.87 -29.36 12.55
N GLU A 756 -4.60 -28.97 12.43
CA GLU A 756 -3.66 -29.51 11.42
C GLU A 756 -2.91 -30.76 11.91
N ILE A 757 -3.18 -31.21 13.14
CA ILE A 757 -2.57 -32.40 13.74
C ILE A 757 -3.63 -33.51 13.74
N ASP A 758 -3.44 -34.51 12.87
CA ASP A 758 -4.42 -35.59 12.67
C ASP A 758 -4.64 -36.44 13.95
N GLU A 759 -3.63 -36.56 14.81
CA GLU A 759 -3.70 -37.32 16.07
C GLU A 759 -4.36 -36.55 17.23
N PHE A 760 -4.66 -35.25 17.06
CA PHE A 760 -5.21 -34.44 18.14
C PHE A 760 -6.74 -34.65 18.29
N PRO A 761 -7.27 -34.91 19.51
CA PRO A 761 -8.69 -35.17 19.70
C PRO A 761 -9.56 -33.92 19.51
N GLU A 762 -10.38 -33.91 18.45
CA GLU A 762 -11.18 -32.74 18.05
C GLU A 762 -12.11 -32.21 19.16
N GLU A 763 -12.64 -33.10 20.00
CA GLU A 763 -13.55 -32.75 21.11
C GLU A 763 -12.93 -31.76 22.10
N TYR A 764 -11.59 -31.74 22.24
CA TYR A 764 -10.86 -30.85 23.15
C TYR A 764 -10.33 -29.57 22.49
N LEU A 765 -10.53 -29.35 21.19
CA LEU A 765 -9.93 -28.23 20.44
C LEU A 765 -10.18 -26.87 21.08
N TRP A 766 -11.41 -26.60 21.51
CA TRP A 766 -11.77 -25.32 22.11
C TRP A 766 -11.12 -25.13 23.48
N GLU A 767 -11.18 -26.13 24.35
CA GLU A 767 -10.59 -26.08 25.70
C GLU A 767 -9.06 -26.03 25.63
N ALA A 768 -8.44 -26.84 24.76
CA ALA A 768 -7.00 -26.89 24.55
C ALA A 768 -6.45 -25.57 24.04
N SER A 769 -7.07 -24.99 23.01
CA SER A 769 -6.66 -23.69 22.49
C SER A 769 -6.81 -22.57 23.52
N HIS A 770 -7.85 -22.62 24.35
CA HIS A 770 -8.07 -21.66 25.43
C HIS A 770 -7.02 -21.81 26.56
N TYR A 771 -6.67 -23.04 26.92
CA TYR A 771 -5.62 -23.33 27.88
C TYR A 771 -4.25 -22.85 27.37
N LEU A 772 -3.86 -23.28 26.16
CA LEU A 772 -2.56 -22.96 25.58
C LEU A 772 -2.37 -21.45 25.38
N VAL A 773 -3.38 -20.72 24.91
CA VAL A 773 -3.22 -19.26 24.75
C VAL A 773 -2.98 -18.58 26.09
N LYS A 774 -3.62 -19.05 27.17
CA LYS A 774 -3.38 -18.51 28.52
C LYS A 774 -1.92 -18.76 28.94
N GLN A 775 -1.42 -19.97 28.73
CA GLN A 775 -0.06 -20.33 29.10
C GLN A 775 1.01 -19.63 28.25
N VAL A 776 0.77 -19.46 26.94
CA VAL A 776 1.67 -18.68 26.05
C VAL A 776 1.78 -17.23 26.54
N PHE A 777 0.66 -16.60 26.89
CA PHE A 777 0.68 -15.24 27.43
C PHE A 777 1.40 -15.17 28.78
N ASN A 778 1.24 -16.16 29.65
CA ASN A 778 1.97 -16.24 30.91
C ASN A 778 3.48 -16.41 30.69
N GLY A 779 3.89 -17.30 29.77
CA GLY A 779 5.30 -17.53 29.43
C GLY A 779 5.98 -16.26 28.89
N ILE A 780 5.33 -15.56 27.96
CA ILE A 780 5.84 -14.27 27.45
C ILE A 780 5.93 -13.24 28.59
N LYS A 781 4.95 -13.21 29.51
CA LYS A 781 4.91 -12.28 30.63
C LYS A 781 6.07 -12.49 31.61
N GLU A 782 6.46 -13.74 31.84
CA GLU A 782 7.58 -14.10 32.71
C GLU A 782 8.93 -13.85 32.04
N MET A 783 9.06 -14.17 30.76
CA MET A 783 10.32 -14.01 30.02
C MET A 783 10.68 -12.56 29.69
N PHE A 784 9.68 -11.69 29.48
CA PHE A 784 9.88 -10.33 28.95
C PHE A 784 9.25 -9.26 29.86
N SER A 785 9.77 -9.13 31.09
CA SER A 785 9.23 -8.22 32.10
C SER A 785 9.33 -6.74 31.68
N ALA A 786 10.46 -6.30 31.14
CA ALA A 786 10.66 -4.92 30.68
C ALA A 786 9.76 -4.60 29.47
N THR A 787 9.63 -5.53 28.53
CA THR A 787 8.69 -5.43 27.39
C THR A 787 7.26 -5.19 27.88
N ARG A 788 6.83 -5.97 28.88
CA ARG A 788 5.50 -5.83 29.47
C ARG A 788 5.29 -4.48 30.12
N ASP A 789 6.28 -3.98 30.85
CA ASP A 789 6.18 -2.69 31.53
C ASP A 789 6.08 -1.54 30.50
N ILE A 790 6.81 -1.62 29.38
CA ILE A 790 6.66 -0.69 28.25
C ILE A 790 5.27 -0.81 27.61
N GLN A 791 4.80 -2.02 27.32
CA GLN A 791 3.46 -2.25 26.75
C GLN A 791 2.36 -1.68 27.63
N ASN A 792 2.45 -1.90 28.96
CA ASN A 792 1.50 -1.36 29.93
C ASN A 792 1.55 0.16 29.97
N TRP A 793 2.76 0.75 29.97
CA TRP A 793 2.94 2.19 29.97
C TRP A 793 2.31 2.84 28.72
N LEU A 794 2.57 2.29 27.53
CA LEU A 794 1.97 2.73 26.27
C LEU A 794 0.44 2.57 26.32
N THR A 795 -0.07 1.41 26.73
CA THR A 795 -1.50 1.09 26.77
C THR A 795 -2.28 2.03 27.69
N GLU A 796 -1.80 2.26 28.91
CA GLU A 796 -2.48 3.15 29.87
C GLU A 796 -2.38 4.62 29.44
N SER A 797 -1.24 5.04 28.86
CA SER A 797 -1.10 6.38 28.28
C SER A 797 -2.13 6.62 27.17
N ALA A 798 -2.22 5.70 26.21
CA ALA A 798 -3.18 5.79 25.12
C ALA A 798 -4.65 5.76 25.58
N LYS A 799 -4.96 5.00 26.64
CA LYS A 799 -6.29 4.99 27.25
C LYS A 799 -6.63 6.35 27.85
N LEU A 800 -5.73 6.95 28.63
CA LEU A 800 -5.96 8.27 29.26
C LEU A 800 -6.07 9.39 28.20
N ILE A 801 -5.23 9.37 27.16
CA ILE A 801 -5.34 10.28 26.01
C ILE A 801 -6.71 10.11 25.32
N ALA A 802 -7.11 8.89 25.01
CA ALA A 802 -8.39 8.66 24.35
C ALA A 802 -9.61 9.03 25.23
N GLN A 803 -9.47 8.95 26.56
CA GLN A 803 -10.49 9.40 27.52
C GLN A 803 -10.60 10.93 27.59
N SER A 804 -9.54 11.69 27.27
CA SER A 804 -9.61 13.15 27.14
C SER A 804 -10.36 13.61 25.88
N GLY A 805 -10.68 12.68 24.97
CA GLY A 805 -11.35 12.96 23.71
C GLY A 805 -10.39 13.18 22.54
N GLN A 806 -9.08 12.99 22.73
CA GLN A 806 -8.05 13.12 21.70
C GLN A 806 -7.55 11.75 21.20
N THR A 807 -7.05 11.71 19.97
CA THR A 807 -6.40 10.50 19.42
C THR A 807 -4.92 10.48 19.78
N VAL A 808 -4.35 9.27 19.81
CA VAL A 808 -2.91 9.12 20.06
C VAL A 808 -2.13 9.51 18.82
N GLU A 809 -1.12 10.35 19.01
CA GLU A 809 -0.22 10.90 18.01
C GLU A 809 1.21 10.84 18.53
N TRP A 810 2.18 10.63 17.64
CA TRP A 810 3.61 10.70 17.93
C TRP A 810 4.39 11.03 16.66
N VAL A 811 5.69 11.26 16.81
CA VAL A 811 6.62 11.47 15.69
C VAL A 811 7.70 10.39 15.76
N THR A 812 8.03 9.76 14.63
CA THR A 812 9.12 8.76 14.59
C THR A 812 10.48 9.44 14.75
N PRO A 813 11.54 8.68 15.10
CA PRO A 813 12.91 9.24 15.14
C PRO A 813 13.42 9.81 13.80
N LEU A 814 12.75 9.47 12.69
CA LEU A 814 13.02 10.06 11.37
C LEU A 814 12.19 11.31 11.06
N GLY A 815 11.31 11.76 11.96
CA GLY A 815 10.51 12.97 11.79
C GLY A 815 9.13 12.74 11.17
N LEU A 816 8.69 11.49 10.98
CA LEU A 816 7.38 11.17 10.43
C LEU A 816 6.26 11.35 11.48
N PRO A 817 5.27 12.23 11.28
CA PRO A 817 4.13 12.33 12.17
C PRO A 817 3.14 11.16 11.96
N ILE A 818 2.70 10.55 13.05
CA ILE A 818 1.73 9.44 13.05
C ILE A 818 0.54 9.80 13.94
N VAL A 819 -0.67 9.46 13.49
CA VAL A 819 -1.91 9.53 14.28
C VAL A 819 -2.65 8.19 14.21
N GLN A 820 -3.37 7.80 15.26
CA GLN A 820 -4.23 6.62 15.18
C GLN A 820 -5.62 6.98 14.66
N PRO A 821 -6.10 6.43 13.53
CA PRO A 821 -7.38 6.81 12.91
C PRO A 821 -8.63 6.24 13.61
N TYR A 822 -8.51 5.72 14.84
CA TYR A 822 -9.58 4.95 15.47
C TYR A 822 -10.60 5.86 16.15
N TYR A 823 -11.73 6.01 15.49
CA TYR A 823 -12.92 6.73 15.95
C TYR A 823 -14.08 5.78 16.17
N ARG A 824 -15.00 6.14 17.08
CA ARG A 824 -16.27 5.41 17.21
C ARG A 824 -17.12 5.66 15.96
N SER A 825 -17.43 4.61 15.23
CA SER A 825 -18.37 4.66 14.10
C SER A 825 -19.79 4.91 14.58
N LYS A 826 -20.56 5.70 13.81
CA LYS A 826 -22.01 5.84 13.96
C LYS A 826 -22.62 5.55 12.60
N SER A 827 -23.09 4.33 12.39
CA SER A 827 -23.83 3.96 11.18
C SER A 827 -25.08 4.83 11.08
N THR A 828 -25.14 5.70 10.07
CA THR A 828 -26.32 6.51 9.80
C THR A 828 -26.84 6.15 8.41
N VAL A 829 -28.15 5.95 8.28
CA VAL A 829 -28.75 5.70 6.98
C VAL A 829 -28.81 7.02 6.21
N VAL A 830 -28.07 7.14 5.11
CA VAL A 830 -28.15 8.30 4.23
C VAL A 830 -29.09 7.98 3.09
N SER A 831 -30.11 8.82 2.91
CA SER A 831 -30.91 8.85 1.68
C SER A 831 -30.16 9.63 0.61
N ILE A 832 -29.65 8.92 -0.40
CA ILE A 832 -28.84 9.52 -1.47
C ILE A 832 -29.72 10.03 -2.63
N TRP A 833 -31.02 9.68 -2.66
CA TRP A 833 -31.92 9.98 -3.79
C TRP A 833 -33.35 10.39 -3.33
N ARG A 834 -33.91 11.48 -3.86
CA ARG A 834 -35.32 11.87 -3.63
C ARG A 834 -36.23 11.07 -4.57
N GLY A 835 -37.01 10.14 -4.01
CA GLY A 835 -38.01 9.35 -4.74
C GLY A 835 -37.95 7.85 -4.48
N SER A 836 -36.95 7.36 -3.74
CA SER A 836 -36.86 5.97 -3.30
C SER A 836 -36.71 5.92 -1.79
N ARG A 837 -37.53 5.09 -1.11
CA ARG A 837 -37.34 4.71 0.32
C ARG A 837 -36.09 3.83 0.52
N ARG A 838 -35.04 4.04 -0.27
CA ARG A 838 -33.85 3.20 -0.37
C ARG A 838 -32.72 3.93 0.37
N GLY A 839 -32.54 3.58 1.63
CA GLY A 839 -31.45 4.08 2.45
C GLY A 839 -30.18 3.26 2.23
N VAL A 840 -29.03 3.92 2.21
CA VAL A 840 -27.72 3.25 2.34
C VAL A 840 -27.26 3.47 3.78
N THR A 841 -27.06 2.39 4.53
CA THR A 841 -26.42 2.43 5.85
C THR A 841 -24.94 2.70 5.68
N GLU A 842 -24.47 3.91 6.01
CA GLU A 842 -23.04 4.22 5.90
C GLU A 842 -22.54 5.23 6.94
N ASP A 843 -21.24 5.17 7.20
CA ASP A 843 -20.54 5.91 8.24
C ASP A 843 -20.27 7.35 7.74
N THR A 844 -21.27 8.23 7.79
CA THR A 844 -21.15 9.60 7.24
C THR A 844 -20.12 10.46 7.99
N LEU A 845 -19.29 11.15 7.23
CA LEU A 845 -18.18 11.96 7.75
C LEU A 845 -18.46 13.48 7.71
N GLU A 846 -19.35 13.95 6.83
CA GLU A 846 -19.37 15.37 6.43
C GLU A 846 -20.31 16.29 7.24
N ARG A 847 -21.13 15.76 8.16
CA ARG A 847 -22.06 16.59 8.97
C ARG A 847 -22.13 16.24 10.46
N SER A 848 -21.22 15.40 10.95
CA SER A 848 -21.22 14.97 12.35
C SER A 848 -20.32 15.84 13.22
N PRO A 849 -20.62 16.06 14.52
CA PRO A 849 -19.64 16.58 15.46
C PRO A 849 -18.36 15.71 15.45
N PRO A 850 -17.19 16.25 15.84
CA PRO A 850 -15.93 15.50 15.83
C PRO A 850 -16.14 14.14 16.51
N ARG A 851 -15.86 13.06 15.77
CA ARG A 851 -16.09 11.70 16.26
C ARG A 851 -15.24 11.51 17.51
N LYS A 852 -15.83 10.94 18.57
CA LYS A 852 -15.07 10.59 19.77
C LYS A 852 -14.09 9.46 19.44
N PRO A 853 -12.85 9.49 19.94
CA PRO A 853 -11.91 8.38 19.79
C PRO A 853 -12.51 7.06 20.31
N ASP A 854 -12.22 5.97 19.60
CA ASP A 854 -12.50 4.62 20.12
C ASP A 854 -11.42 4.25 21.13
N THR A 855 -11.70 4.48 22.42
CA THR A 855 -10.76 4.23 23.52
C THR A 855 -10.21 2.80 23.53
N VAL A 856 -11.00 1.79 23.13
CA VAL A 856 -10.56 0.40 23.13
C VAL A 856 -9.56 0.15 22.02
N LYS A 857 -9.87 0.62 20.80
CA LYS A 857 -8.94 0.50 19.67
C LYS A 857 -7.68 1.33 19.88
N GLN A 858 -7.81 2.57 20.36
CA GLN A 858 -6.69 3.47 20.63
C GLN A 858 -5.68 2.84 21.60
N LYS A 859 -6.14 2.33 22.75
CA LYS A 859 -5.23 1.75 23.75
C LYS A 859 -4.59 0.43 23.31
N ASN A 860 -5.37 -0.45 22.67
CA ASN A 860 -4.89 -1.79 22.28
C ASN A 860 -3.95 -1.73 21.07
N ALA A 861 -4.13 -0.74 20.19
CA ALA A 861 -3.33 -0.60 18.97
C ALA A 861 -2.10 0.29 19.13
N PHE A 862 -2.00 1.09 20.20
CA PHE A 862 -0.85 1.99 20.33
C PHE A 862 0.49 1.26 20.49
N PRO A 863 0.67 0.29 21.41
CA PRO A 863 1.92 -0.47 21.49
C PRO A 863 2.36 -1.10 20.16
N PRO A 864 1.51 -1.84 19.42
CA PRO A 864 1.95 -2.45 18.17
C PRO A 864 2.18 -1.43 17.05
N ASN A 865 1.38 -0.36 16.96
CA ASN A 865 1.59 0.69 15.97
C ASN A 865 2.90 1.45 16.21
N PHE A 866 3.24 1.69 17.48
CA PHE A 866 4.50 2.32 17.85
C PHE A 866 5.71 1.44 17.45
N ILE A 867 5.68 0.14 17.76
CA ILE A 867 6.74 -0.80 17.35
C ILE A 867 6.85 -0.92 15.83
N HIS A 868 5.74 -1.00 15.10
CA HIS A 868 5.78 -0.97 13.63
C HIS A 868 6.43 0.29 13.07
N SER A 869 6.27 1.44 13.74
CA SER A 869 6.93 2.68 13.31
C SER A 869 8.43 2.68 13.57
N LEU A 870 8.92 1.95 14.57
CA LEU A 870 10.34 1.75 14.83
C LEU A 870 10.98 0.74 13.87
N ASP A 871 10.27 -0.35 13.55
CA ASP A 871 10.65 -1.32 12.52
C ASP A 871 10.80 -0.63 11.15
N SER A 872 9.79 0.16 10.76
CA SER A 872 9.89 0.97 9.54
C SER A 872 11.05 1.97 9.58
N THR A 873 11.28 2.64 10.72
CA THR A 873 12.40 3.56 10.89
C THR A 873 13.75 2.85 10.72
N HIS A 874 13.92 1.66 11.30
CA HIS A 874 15.13 0.85 11.17
C HIS A 874 15.35 0.39 9.72
N MET A 875 14.29 -0.04 9.04
CA MET A 875 14.33 -0.40 7.62
C MET A 875 14.75 0.79 6.75
N MET A 876 14.15 1.96 6.94
CA MET A 876 14.48 3.17 6.17
C MET A 876 15.92 3.62 6.40
N LEU A 877 16.42 3.59 7.64
CA LEU A 877 17.83 3.88 7.93
C LEU A 877 18.75 2.87 7.23
N THR A 878 18.43 1.59 7.30
CA THR A 878 19.23 0.53 6.65
C THR A 878 19.25 0.74 5.14
N ALA A 879 18.10 1.02 4.53
CA ALA A 879 17.99 1.34 3.11
C ALA A 879 18.93 2.49 2.73
N LEU A 880 18.78 3.66 3.36
CA LEU A 880 19.57 4.85 3.02
C LEU A 880 21.08 4.59 3.13
N HIS A 881 21.52 3.92 4.20
CA HIS A 881 22.93 3.61 4.38
C HIS A 881 23.44 2.52 3.40
N CYS A 882 22.58 1.59 2.97
CA CYS A 882 22.87 0.67 1.87
C CYS A 882 23.05 1.41 0.54
N LEU A 883 22.19 2.40 0.25
CA LEU A 883 22.31 3.25 -0.96
C LEU A 883 23.66 3.97 -0.99
N ARG A 884 24.07 4.56 0.14
CA ARG A 884 25.36 5.24 0.28
C ARG A 884 26.57 4.33 0.03
N ARG A 885 26.41 3.01 0.15
CA ARG A 885 27.45 2.01 -0.12
C ARG A 885 27.27 1.30 -1.47
N GLY A 886 26.29 1.71 -2.29
CA GLY A 886 26.07 1.12 -3.61
C GLY A 886 25.36 -0.24 -3.61
N LEU A 887 24.62 -0.57 -2.54
CA LEU A 887 23.87 -1.83 -2.44
C LEU A 887 22.45 -1.67 -2.98
N THR A 888 22.00 -2.64 -3.77
CA THR A 888 20.58 -2.87 -4.02
C THR A 888 19.94 -3.38 -2.74
N PHE A 889 18.88 -2.70 -2.28
CA PHE A 889 18.16 -3.03 -1.05
C PHE A 889 16.67 -2.96 -1.30
N VAL A 890 15.95 -4.02 -0.94
CA VAL A 890 14.50 -4.03 -0.83
C VAL A 890 14.09 -4.71 0.47
N SER A 891 12.87 -4.43 0.93
CA SER A 891 12.35 -4.99 2.17
C SER A 891 10.96 -5.56 2.00
N VAL A 892 10.72 -6.72 2.59
CA VAL A 892 9.40 -7.19 2.99
C VAL A 892 9.28 -6.96 4.48
N HIS A 893 9.05 -5.70 4.85
CA HIS A 893 9.03 -5.24 6.24
C HIS A 893 10.33 -5.57 6.99
N ASP A 894 10.31 -6.58 7.87
CA ASP A 894 11.44 -7.04 8.69
C ASP A 894 12.38 -8.03 7.99
N CYS A 895 12.09 -8.37 6.73
CA CYS A 895 12.95 -9.20 5.90
C CYS A 895 13.67 -8.33 4.84
N TYR A 896 15.00 -8.27 4.90
CA TYR A 896 15.84 -7.40 4.07
C TYR A 896 16.55 -8.20 2.98
N TRP A 897 16.47 -7.73 1.74
CA TRP A 897 16.98 -8.45 0.57
C TRP A 897 18.05 -7.62 -0.14
N THR A 898 19.09 -8.31 -0.60
CA THR A 898 20.19 -7.76 -1.40
C THR A 898 20.80 -8.86 -2.27
N HIS A 899 21.77 -8.57 -3.13
CA HIS A 899 22.50 -9.59 -3.87
C HIS A 899 23.37 -10.45 -2.94
N ALA A 900 23.62 -11.71 -3.30
CA ALA A 900 24.45 -12.63 -2.51
C ALA A 900 25.85 -12.05 -2.17
N LEU A 901 26.43 -11.25 -3.07
CA LEU A 901 27.70 -10.54 -2.87
C LEU A 901 27.68 -9.60 -1.65
N THR A 902 26.54 -8.97 -1.39
CA THR A 902 26.44 -7.81 -0.49
C THR A 902 25.75 -8.12 0.84
N VAL A 903 25.41 -9.39 1.11
CA VAL A 903 24.74 -9.82 2.34
C VAL A 903 25.51 -9.42 3.60
N ASP A 904 26.83 -9.66 3.63
CA ASP A 904 27.70 -9.31 4.76
C ASP A 904 27.66 -7.79 5.05
N PHE A 905 27.74 -6.96 4.00
CA PHE A 905 27.69 -5.51 4.13
C PHE A 905 26.31 -5.01 4.57
N MET A 906 25.24 -5.57 4.03
CA MET A 906 23.87 -5.26 4.44
C MET A 906 23.66 -5.61 5.91
N ASN A 907 24.10 -6.78 6.37
CA ASN A 907 24.00 -7.20 7.77
C ASN A 907 24.77 -6.27 8.71
N GLN A 908 25.98 -5.84 8.30
CA GLN A 908 26.74 -4.85 9.05
C GLN A 908 25.98 -3.53 9.20
N ILE A 909 25.43 -3.01 8.10
CA ILE A 909 24.64 -1.77 8.11
C ILE A 909 23.38 -1.94 8.96
N CYS A 910 22.64 -3.04 8.79
CA CYS A 910 21.44 -3.36 9.54
C CYS A 910 21.69 -3.30 11.05
N ARG A 911 22.74 -3.97 11.55
CA ARG A 911 23.13 -3.93 12.97
C ARG A 911 23.53 -2.53 13.42
N GLN A 912 24.33 -1.82 12.63
CA GLN A 912 24.77 -0.45 12.93
C GLN A 912 23.59 0.51 13.07
N GLN A 913 22.62 0.44 12.15
CA GLN A 913 21.45 1.31 12.18
C GLN A 913 20.47 0.94 13.30
N PHE A 914 20.34 -0.33 13.65
CA PHE A 914 19.57 -0.75 14.82
C PHE A 914 20.17 -0.18 16.11
N VAL A 915 21.50 -0.28 16.26
CA VAL A 915 22.22 0.28 17.41
C VAL A 915 22.12 1.81 17.43
N ALA A 916 22.25 2.48 16.29
CA ALA A 916 22.10 3.94 16.21
C ALA A 916 20.69 4.38 16.65
N LEU A 917 19.65 3.77 16.07
CA LEU A 917 18.26 4.04 16.40
C LEU A 917 17.99 3.88 17.90
N HIS A 918 18.30 2.71 18.46
CA HIS A 918 18.02 2.41 19.86
C HIS A 918 19.03 3.03 20.84
N SER A 919 20.03 3.78 20.36
CA SER A 919 20.89 4.62 21.22
C SER A 919 20.23 5.97 21.52
N GLU A 920 19.26 6.39 20.70
CA GLU A 920 18.41 7.56 20.99
C GLU A 920 17.51 7.31 22.21
N LYS A 921 17.05 8.39 22.85
CA LYS A 921 16.20 8.32 24.05
C LYS A 921 14.72 8.18 23.68
N ILE A 922 14.40 7.18 22.86
CA ILE A 922 13.11 7.01 22.17
C ILE A 922 11.90 7.15 23.13
N LEU A 923 11.89 6.44 24.26
CA LEU A 923 10.75 6.48 25.20
C LEU A 923 10.66 7.82 25.94
N GLN A 924 11.80 8.45 26.24
CA GLN A 924 11.84 9.76 26.88
C GLN A 924 11.39 10.86 25.92
N ASP A 925 11.82 10.81 24.65
CA ASP A 925 11.40 11.76 23.62
C ASP A 925 9.91 11.61 23.31
N LEU A 926 9.39 10.39 23.27
CA LEU A 926 7.96 10.10 23.18
C LEU A 926 7.19 10.70 24.37
N SER A 927 7.66 10.45 25.60
CA SER A 927 7.06 11.00 26.82
C SER A 927 7.03 12.53 26.79
N LYS A 928 8.15 13.17 26.45
CA LYS A 928 8.26 14.62 26.31
C LYS A 928 7.27 15.17 25.28
N PHE A 929 7.23 14.58 24.09
CA PHE A 929 6.28 14.95 23.04
C PHE A 929 4.83 14.86 23.54
N MET A 930 4.47 13.76 24.20
CA MET A 930 3.11 13.55 24.70
C MET A 930 2.74 14.53 25.82
N LEU A 931 3.68 14.86 26.72
CA LEU A 931 3.47 15.88 27.75
C LEU A 931 3.23 17.27 27.13
N GLU A 932 4.04 17.66 26.15
CA GLU A 932 3.88 18.93 25.43
C GLU A 932 2.55 18.96 24.68
N LYS A 933 2.18 17.88 23.99
CA LYS A 933 0.95 17.83 23.18
C LYS A 933 -0.34 17.77 23.99
N TYR A 934 -0.37 16.94 25.04
CA TYR A 934 -1.61 16.61 25.75
C TYR A 934 -1.73 17.26 27.13
N CYS A 935 -0.64 17.79 27.69
CA CYS A 935 -0.64 18.36 29.04
C CYS A 935 -0.29 19.87 29.08
N SER A 936 -0.09 20.53 27.93
CA SER A 936 0.17 21.98 27.88
C SER A 936 -0.97 22.80 28.52
N PRO A 937 -0.65 23.81 29.36
CA PRO A 937 -1.65 24.57 30.10
C PRO A 937 -2.41 25.55 29.19
N GLY A 938 -3.69 25.29 28.96
CA GLY A 938 -4.61 26.17 28.27
C GLY A 938 -5.91 26.37 29.06
N ARG A 939 -5.91 27.41 29.91
CA ARG A 939 -7.02 27.98 30.71
C ARG A 939 -7.73 27.05 31.73
N GLU A 940 -7.68 27.52 32.99
CA GLU A 940 -8.40 27.08 34.20
C GLU A 940 -8.06 25.68 34.75
N THR A 941 -8.11 25.60 36.09
CA THR A 941 -7.80 24.45 36.97
C THR A 941 -7.56 23.12 36.28
N ARG A 942 -6.32 22.58 36.36
CA ARG A 942 -5.95 21.26 35.81
C ARG A 942 -6.97 20.22 36.29
N ALA A 943 -7.79 19.73 35.37
CA ALA A 943 -8.75 18.68 35.67
C ALA A 943 -8.03 17.43 36.19
N LEU A 944 -8.64 16.68 37.11
CA LEU A 944 -8.03 15.51 37.76
C LEU A 944 -7.47 14.49 36.74
N TRP A 945 -8.13 14.33 35.59
CA TRP A 945 -7.68 13.44 34.51
C TRP A 945 -6.35 13.89 33.89
N GLN A 946 -6.12 15.21 33.78
CA GLN A 946 -4.90 15.78 33.20
C GLN A 946 -3.71 15.58 34.13
N LYS A 947 -3.91 15.68 35.45
CA LYS A 947 -2.89 15.34 36.44
C LYS A 947 -2.49 13.87 36.35
N LYS A 948 -3.48 12.97 36.30
CA LYS A 948 -3.25 11.52 36.14
C LYS A 948 -2.53 11.18 34.83
N LEU A 949 -2.89 11.84 33.73
CA LEU A 949 -2.20 11.68 32.45
C LEU A 949 -0.75 12.15 32.54
N MET A 950 -0.50 13.33 33.13
CA MET A 950 0.84 13.86 33.31
C MET A 950 1.71 12.93 34.16
N GLU A 951 1.18 12.40 35.26
CA GLU A 951 1.87 11.41 36.10
C GLU A 951 2.20 10.14 35.32
N GLN A 952 1.23 9.58 34.58
CA GLN A 952 1.44 8.39 33.75
C GLN A 952 2.51 8.60 32.68
N LEU A 953 2.45 9.72 31.94
CA LEU A 953 3.40 10.04 30.87
C LEU A 953 4.81 10.28 31.41
N SER A 954 4.94 10.88 32.59
CA SER A 954 6.24 11.16 33.22
C SER A 954 6.92 9.89 33.76
N ASN A 955 6.15 8.83 34.03
CA ASN A 955 6.64 7.59 34.64
C ASN A 955 7.17 6.60 33.58
N VAL A 956 8.17 7.04 32.81
CA VAL A 956 8.80 6.22 31.76
C VAL A 956 9.45 4.97 32.37
N PRO A 957 9.19 3.76 31.84
CA PRO A 957 9.79 2.52 32.35
C PRO A 957 11.32 2.59 32.41
N LYS A 958 11.90 2.03 33.48
CA LYS A 958 13.36 1.97 33.66
C LYS A 958 13.95 0.96 32.68
N THR A 959 15.14 1.27 32.17
CA THR A 959 15.91 0.34 31.32
C THR A 959 16.67 -0.66 32.17
N GLY A 960 16.80 -1.89 31.70
CA GLY A 960 17.66 -2.93 32.25
C GLY A 960 19.15 -2.78 31.88
N GLU A 961 19.87 -3.90 31.93
CA GLU A 961 21.35 -3.94 31.89
C GLU A 961 21.93 -4.36 30.52
N PHE A 962 21.09 -4.67 29.52
CA PHE A 962 21.59 -5.10 28.21
C PHE A 962 22.41 -4.00 27.53
N LYS A 963 23.63 -4.35 27.11
CA LYS A 963 24.54 -3.45 26.40
C LYS A 963 24.26 -3.50 24.89
N LEU A 964 23.53 -2.50 24.38
CA LEU A 964 23.10 -2.43 22.97
C LEU A 964 24.22 -2.63 21.95
N LYS A 965 25.46 -2.17 22.22
CA LYS A 965 26.60 -2.33 21.30
C LYS A 965 26.89 -3.80 20.93
N LYS A 966 26.46 -4.76 21.75
CA LYS A 966 26.61 -6.20 21.47
C LYS A 966 25.89 -6.67 20.20
N VAL A 967 24.86 -5.94 19.74
CA VAL A 967 24.14 -6.27 18.49
C VAL A 967 25.07 -6.24 17.28
N ILE A 968 26.11 -5.39 17.27
CA ILE A 968 27.06 -5.26 16.16
C ILE A 968 27.72 -6.61 15.82
N ASP A 969 28.02 -7.39 16.85
CA ASP A 969 28.73 -8.67 16.74
C ASP A 969 27.76 -9.87 16.65
N SER A 970 26.44 -9.63 16.60
CA SER A 970 25.44 -10.69 16.63
C SER A 970 25.13 -11.24 15.23
N THR A 971 25.68 -12.41 14.91
CA THR A 971 25.48 -13.08 13.62
C THR A 971 24.00 -13.33 13.29
N TYR A 972 23.22 -13.82 14.25
CA TYR A 972 21.83 -14.26 14.04
C TYR A 972 20.77 -13.18 14.33
N PHE A 973 21.19 -11.92 14.52
CA PHE A 973 20.24 -10.81 14.69
C PHE A 973 19.28 -10.72 13.49
N PHE A 974 19.84 -10.74 12.29
CA PHE A 974 19.18 -10.90 11.00
C PHE A 974 19.95 -12.01 10.26
N SER A 975 19.29 -13.14 9.91
CA SER A 975 19.97 -14.32 9.33
C SER A 975 19.09 -15.22 8.49
#